data_AF-A0A024THC7-F1
#
_entry.id   AF-A0A024THC7-F1
#
_cell.length_a   1.000
_cell.length_b   1.000
_cell.length_c   1.000
_cell.angle_alpha   90.00
_cell.angle_beta   90.00
_cell.angle_gamma   90.00
#
_symmetry.space_group_name_H-M   'P 1'
#
loop_
_entity.id
_entity.type
_entity.pdbx_description
1 polymer ?
#
loop_
_entity_poly.entity_id
_entity_poly.type
_entity_poly.pdbx_seq_one_letter_code
_entity_poly.pdbx_strand_id
1 'polypeptide(L)'
;MDGGEIARLKAESAAKDETLNQLKVKAKAFAEALTNEKKSLEAQLAQSRNEMNELKTKAKAFADNVKAQIIVEKERVQQLEKQLHAKDAELLQQLQQHVSIAAPPERDEWKAQVDQLTQQLATDRQLHAERVAQLEHLAQQRVAEKAVLEQQLQQLQWQHTQDSAQREQGSASLNEQLAALRHENQDCHRQVQSVVMALQALTFSVATNVEELVAAAQAAWQAKTARVASLELSVASLEEEKQVSRTTSASLSDKHRQDMAALESSKDQLQADLAARIGECTVLRGEGVAKDLECANLKRQLAQATADFDAKCAEAAQTASKGQETLAECANLSGQVDALTCQVRELEMELSHAKSNHASQSGLAAAHALALEEAVREWKAKEAAWNTAKQDMQDAHDKFIKDEEEKKVKVKAYIQALSAEKQKAVEDVEKQVKERDLAHEKRMADVKAKTMAKFAEHEAVIKKSQEELEAVRAQMAKAQQTYEAEIKALQAKKKEAEDETMEVLKKKRLAAKAETQKLASDLEGVQKRAAMLVDVTGNKCSHQSKQLEVLQERVLEAIHVVSHHKKCDLSSLNDLAQIVTSPRMNSGNLPGPALGLNKIDEDVSHVFDQMTALTNVTERLVDLTLEENDLSLKEIVVDRMKKQFSACFVHQYAKSDEDGLLRQRTSSTMPESPS
;
A
#
# COMPACT_ATOMS: atom_id res chain seq x y z
N MET A 1 68.85 -7.13 13.23
CA MET A 1 67.44 -6.96 13.62
C MET A 1 67.30 -7.58 14.99
N ASP A 2 67.01 -6.75 15.99
CA ASP A 2 66.85 -7.20 17.37
C ASP A 2 65.64 -8.11 17.51
N GLY A 3 65.77 -9.19 18.28
CA GLY A 3 64.70 -10.19 18.47
C GLY A 3 63.38 -9.61 19.01
N GLY A 4 63.42 -8.45 19.66
CA GLY A 4 62.22 -7.75 20.13
C GLY A 4 61.34 -7.20 19.01
N GLU A 5 61.93 -6.77 17.89
CA GLU A 5 61.17 -6.22 16.75
C GLU A 5 60.41 -7.33 16.00
N ILE A 6 61.02 -8.52 15.89
CA ILE A 6 60.38 -9.71 15.31
C ILE A 6 59.20 -10.18 16.18
N ALA A 7 59.35 -10.15 17.51
CA ALA A 7 58.25 -10.50 18.42
C ALA A 7 57.07 -9.53 18.31
N ARG A 8 57.34 -8.22 18.20
CA ARG A 8 56.31 -7.19 18.00
C ARG A 8 55.56 -7.38 16.68
N LEU A 9 56.29 -7.62 15.58
CA LEU A 9 55.70 -7.84 14.26
C LEU A 9 54.85 -9.12 14.21
N LYS A 10 55.26 -10.19 14.91
CA LYS A 10 54.44 -11.41 15.05
C LYS A 10 53.16 -11.16 15.84
N ALA A 11 53.22 -10.41 16.94
CA ALA A 11 52.04 -10.04 17.71
C ALA A 11 51.08 -9.15 16.90
N GLU A 12 51.62 -8.20 16.14
CA GLU A 12 50.83 -7.34 15.26
C GLU A 12 50.18 -8.13 14.10
N SER A 13 50.90 -9.10 13.51
CA SER A 13 50.33 -10.00 12.51
C SER A 13 49.18 -10.82 13.08
N ALA A 14 49.36 -11.42 14.26
CA ALA A 14 48.32 -12.19 14.93
C ALA A 14 47.07 -11.33 15.25
N ALA A 15 47.27 -10.09 15.69
CA ALA A 15 46.16 -9.16 15.94
C ALA A 15 45.42 -8.77 14.65
N LYS A 16 46.13 -8.59 13.53
CA LYS A 16 45.52 -8.32 12.22
C LYS A 16 44.74 -9.53 11.71
N ASP A 17 45.26 -10.74 11.87
CA ASP A 17 44.57 -11.97 11.49
C ASP A 17 43.29 -12.18 12.30
N GLU A 18 43.32 -11.90 13.61
CA GLU A 18 42.14 -11.93 14.48
C GLU A 18 41.08 -10.90 14.04
N THR A 19 41.52 -9.67 13.75
CA THR A 19 40.62 -8.60 13.27
C THR A 19 39.99 -8.96 11.91
N LEU A 20 40.77 -9.57 11.01
CA LEU A 20 40.29 -10.05 9.71
C LEU A 20 39.26 -11.18 9.88
N ASN A 21 39.49 -12.11 10.81
CA ASN A 21 38.52 -13.16 11.12
C ASN A 21 37.21 -12.59 11.68
N GLN A 22 37.26 -11.61 12.58
CA GLN A 22 36.06 -10.94 13.08
C GLN A 22 35.30 -10.21 11.97
N LEU A 23 35.99 -9.55 11.04
CA LEU A 23 35.39 -8.92 9.87
C LEU A 23 34.71 -9.95 8.96
N LYS A 24 35.33 -11.11 8.72
CA LYS A 24 34.74 -12.21 7.95
C LYS A 24 33.47 -12.76 8.61
N VAL A 25 33.50 -12.96 9.94
CA VAL A 25 32.32 -13.41 10.70
C VAL A 25 31.19 -12.39 10.61
N LYS A 26 31.48 -11.09 10.82
CA LYS A 26 30.48 -10.02 10.69
C LYS A 26 29.92 -9.91 9.27
N ALA A 27 30.77 -10.00 8.25
CA ALA A 27 30.33 -9.96 6.85
C ALA A 27 29.44 -11.16 6.51
N LYS A 28 29.77 -12.36 7.02
CA LYS A 28 28.92 -13.55 6.86
C LYS A 28 27.57 -13.38 7.55
N ALA A 29 27.55 -12.90 8.80
CA ALA A 29 26.31 -12.64 9.53
C ALA A 29 25.43 -11.60 8.82
N PHE A 30 26.04 -10.55 8.25
CA PHE A 30 25.32 -9.54 7.49
C PHE A 30 24.74 -10.10 6.18
N ALA A 31 25.50 -10.93 5.45
CA ALA A 31 24.99 -11.62 4.26
C ALA A 31 23.85 -12.59 4.58
N GLU A 32 23.92 -13.31 5.69
CA GLU A 32 22.84 -14.16 6.19
C GLU A 32 21.60 -13.35 6.58
N ALA A 33 21.77 -12.20 7.24
CA ALA A 33 20.69 -11.28 7.57
C ALA A 33 19.96 -10.76 6.31
N LEU A 34 20.70 -10.27 5.31
CA LEU A 34 20.13 -9.82 4.03
C LEU A 34 19.41 -10.96 3.29
N THR A 35 19.94 -12.18 3.36
CA THR A 35 19.32 -13.35 2.73
C THR A 35 17.99 -13.70 3.42
N ASN A 36 17.93 -13.61 4.75
CA ASN A 36 16.71 -13.85 5.51
C ASN A 36 15.67 -12.74 5.29
N GLU A 37 16.09 -11.48 5.24
CA GLU A 37 15.23 -10.35 4.91
C GLU A 37 14.62 -10.49 3.51
N LYS A 38 15.45 -10.87 2.51
CA LYS A 38 14.96 -11.17 1.16
C LYS A 38 13.88 -12.27 1.17
N LYS A 39 14.12 -13.38 1.87
CA LYS A 39 13.13 -14.47 2.00
C LYS A 39 11.84 -14.01 2.67
N SER A 40 11.94 -13.16 3.70
CA SER A 40 10.78 -12.57 4.37
C SER A 40 9.96 -11.68 3.43
N LEU A 41 10.63 -10.83 2.65
CA LEU A 41 9.97 -9.96 1.67
C LEU A 41 9.32 -10.77 0.54
N GLU A 42 9.98 -11.83 0.05
CA GLU A 42 9.40 -12.75 -0.94
C GLU A 42 8.15 -13.46 -0.40
N ALA A 43 8.16 -13.88 0.88
CA ALA A 43 7.00 -14.48 1.54
C ALA A 43 5.84 -13.48 1.71
N GLN A 44 6.12 -12.23 2.12
CA GLN A 44 5.11 -11.17 2.21
C GLN A 44 4.52 -10.83 0.83
N LEU A 45 5.33 -10.80 -0.21
CA LEU A 45 4.88 -10.53 -1.58
C LEU A 45 4.00 -11.67 -2.10
N ALA A 46 4.35 -12.93 -1.80
CA ALA A 46 3.51 -14.08 -2.11
C ALA A 46 2.17 -14.04 -1.35
N GLN A 47 2.19 -13.69 -0.06
CA GLN A 47 0.98 -13.52 0.74
C GLN A 47 0.06 -12.42 0.18
N SER A 48 0.62 -11.24 -0.11
CA SER A 48 -0.15 -10.11 -0.68
C SER A 48 -0.74 -10.45 -2.05
N ARG A 49 -0.04 -11.23 -2.89
CA ARG A 49 -0.60 -11.74 -4.16
C ARG A 49 -1.77 -12.68 -3.93
N ASN A 50 -1.71 -13.56 -2.92
CA ASN A 50 -2.79 -14.47 -2.59
C ASN A 50 -4.02 -13.70 -2.08
N GLU A 51 -3.83 -12.74 -1.18
CA GLU A 51 -4.91 -11.86 -0.68
C GLU A 51 -5.57 -11.06 -1.81
N MET A 52 -4.77 -10.53 -2.75
CA MET A 52 -5.29 -9.82 -3.92
C MET A 52 -6.10 -10.75 -4.86
N ASN A 53 -5.67 -12.00 -5.03
CA ASN A 53 -6.42 -13.00 -5.80
C ASN A 53 -7.72 -13.41 -5.11
N GLU A 54 -7.72 -13.54 -3.79
CA GLU A 54 -8.95 -13.78 -3.01
C GLU A 54 -9.93 -12.60 -3.12
N LEU A 55 -9.44 -11.36 -3.01
CA LEU A 55 -10.25 -10.16 -3.20
C LEU A 55 -10.84 -10.09 -4.60
N LYS A 56 -10.07 -10.42 -5.65
CA LYS A 56 -10.59 -10.53 -7.03
C LYS A 56 -11.68 -11.59 -7.15
N THR A 57 -11.49 -12.74 -6.50
CA THR A 57 -12.47 -13.83 -6.51
C THR A 57 -13.76 -13.41 -5.78
N LYS A 58 -13.64 -12.75 -4.63
CA LYS A 58 -14.80 -12.20 -3.87
C LYS A 58 -15.52 -11.10 -4.65
N ALA A 59 -14.78 -10.18 -5.30
CA ALA A 59 -15.35 -9.13 -6.12
C ALA A 59 -16.10 -9.70 -7.33
N LYS A 60 -15.56 -10.75 -7.97
CA LYS A 60 -16.25 -11.45 -9.05
C LYS A 60 -17.52 -12.14 -8.56
N ALA A 61 -17.46 -12.86 -7.44
CA ALA A 61 -18.64 -13.51 -6.85
C ALA A 61 -19.73 -12.49 -6.47
N PHE A 62 -19.33 -11.31 -5.96
CA PHE A 62 -20.25 -10.21 -5.69
C PHE A 62 -20.90 -9.68 -6.97
N ALA A 63 -20.12 -9.44 -8.03
CA ALA A 63 -20.64 -8.99 -9.32
C ALA A 63 -21.61 -10.01 -9.94
N ASP A 64 -21.30 -11.31 -9.86
CA ASP A 64 -22.17 -12.38 -10.33
C ASP A 64 -23.48 -12.46 -9.50
N ASN A 65 -23.40 -12.25 -8.19
CA ASN A 65 -24.59 -12.21 -7.31
C ASN A 65 -25.49 -11.00 -7.62
N VAL A 66 -24.90 -9.80 -7.78
CA VAL A 66 -25.66 -8.60 -8.18
C VAL A 66 -26.31 -8.80 -9.55
N LYS A 67 -25.61 -9.43 -10.50
CA LYS A 67 -26.16 -9.75 -11.82
C LYS A 67 -27.33 -10.74 -11.72
N ALA A 68 -27.20 -11.78 -10.90
CA ALA A 68 -28.29 -12.72 -10.65
C ALA A 68 -29.51 -12.03 -10.03
N GLN A 69 -29.30 -11.14 -9.05
CA GLN A 69 -30.37 -10.36 -8.42
C GLN A 69 -31.08 -9.43 -9.41
N ILE A 70 -30.34 -8.78 -10.31
CA ILE A 70 -30.92 -7.96 -11.38
C ILE A 70 -31.79 -8.79 -12.32
N ILE A 71 -31.38 -10.02 -12.66
CA ILE A 71 -32.18 -10.92 -13.51
C ILE A 71 -33.48 -11.31 -12.80
N VAL A 72 -33.41 -11.70 -11.52
CA VAL A 72 -34.60 -12.04 -10.73
C VAL A 72 -35.55 -10.86 -10.63
N GLU A 73 -35.06 -9.65 -10.36
CA GLU A 73 -35.94 -8.48 -10.30
C GLU A 73 -36.50 -8.08 -11.66
N LYS A 74 -35.75 -8.28 -12.75
CA LYS A 74 -36.28 -8.08 -14.10
C LYS A 74 -37.42 -9.05 -14.41
N GLU A 75 -37.31 -10.31 -14.03
CA GLU A 75 -38.37 -11.30 -14.17
C GLU A 75 -39.60 -10.96 -13.32
N ARG A 76 -39.38 -10.49 -12.08
CA ARG A 76 -40.44 -10.03 -11.18
C ARG A 76 -41.19 -8.82 -11.75
N VAL A 77 -40.48 -7.83 -12.29
CA VAL A 77 -41.08 -6.68 -12.97
C VAL A 77 -41.90 -7.12 -14.18
N GLN A 78 -41.38 -8.03 -15.02
CA GLN A 78 -42.16 -8.57 -16.14
C GLN A 78 -43.41 -9.35 -15.69
N GLN A 79 -43.36 -10.06 -14.56
CA GLN A 79 -44.54 -10.71 -13.98
C GLN A 79 -45.57 -9.68 -13.51
N LEU A 80 -45.14 -8.62 -12.84
CA LEU A 80 -46.03 -7.55 -12.40
C LEU A 80 -46.65 -6.80 -13.60
N GLU A 81 -45.87 -6.53 -14.65
CA GLU A 81 -46.39 -5.96 -15.91
C GLU A 81 -47.45 -6.87 -16.55
N LYS A 82 -47.23 -8.19 -16.59
CA LYS A 82 -48.23 -9.14 -17.07
C LYS A 82 -49.49 -9.15 -16.22
N GLN A 83 -49.36 -9.09 -14.89
CA GLN A 83 -50.50 -9.02 -13.98
C GLN A 83 -51.28 -7.72 -14.16
N LEU A 84 -50.59 -6.60 -14.38
CA LEU A 84 -51.20 -5.30 -14.62
C LEU A 84 -51.97 -5.31 -15.94
N HIS A 85 -51.38 -5.83 -17.02
CA HIS A 85 -52.09 -6.01 -18.30
C HIS A 85 -53.29 -6.95 -18.21
N ALA A 86 -53.19 -8.05 -17.44
CA ALA A 86 -54.31 -8.95 -17.22
C ALA A 86 -55.45 -8.25 -16.47
N LYS A 87 -55.13 -7.49 -15.42
CA LYS A 87 -56.08 -6.67 -14.66
C LYS A 87 -56.73 -5.60 -15.53
N ASP A 88 -55.96 -4.89 -16.35
CA ASP A 88 -56.48 -3.87 -17.28
C ASP A 88 -57.43 -4.50 -18.31
N ALA A 89 -57.12 -5.69 -18.82
CA ALA A 89 -57.99 -6.43 -19.73
C ALA A 89 -59.28 -6.89 -19.03
N GLU A 90 -59.20 -7.36 -17.79
CA GLU A 90 -60.35 -7.76 -16.96
C GLU A 90 -61.27 -6.56 -16.69
N LEU A 91 -60.69 -5.39 -16.42
CA LEU A 91 -61.41 -4.15 -16.16
C LEU A 91 -62.09 -3.61 -17.43
N LEU A 92 -61.43 -3.71 -18.59
CA LEU A 92 -62.03 -3.43 -19.90
C LEU A 92 -63.18 -4.40 -20.23
N GLN A 93 -63.05 -5.67 -19.87
CA GLN A 93 -64.10 -6.68 -20.08
C GLN A 93 -65.32 -6.44 -19.17
N GLN A 94 -65.10 -6.03 -17.91
CA GLN A 94 -66.17 -5.60 -17.01
C GLN A 94 -66.87 -4.34 -17.52
N LEU A 95 -66.11 -3.35 -18.03
CA LEU A 95 -66.67 -2.15 -18.65
C LEU A 95 -67.53 -2.47 -19.87
N GLN A 96 -67.18 -3.47 -20.68
CA GLN A 96 -68.00 -3.94 -21.80
C GLN A 96 -69.24 -4.73 -21.35
N GLN A 97 -69.18 -5.48 -20.24
CA GLN A 97 -70.32 -6.24 -19.73
C GLN A 97 -71.37 -5.34 -19.04
N HIS A 98 -70.98 -4.20 -18.47
CA HIS A 98 -71.89 -3.26 -17.81
C HIS A 98 -72.63 -2.29 -18.75
N VAL A 99 -72.38 -2.31 -20.07
CA VAL A 99 -73.08 -1.44 -21.04
C VAL A 99 -74.42 -2.01 -21.53
N SER A 100 -74.77 -3.26 -21.22
CA SER A 100 -75.94 -3.93 -21.82
C SER A 100 -77.17 -4.15 -20.94
N ILE A 101 -77.23 -3.68 -19.69
CA ILE A 101 -78.43 -3.93 -18.85
C ILE A 101 -78.86 -2.69 -18.05
N ALA A 102 -80.09 -2.28 -18.38
CA ALA A 102 -81.09 -1.59 -17.56
C ALA A 102 -81.06 -0.05 -17.42
N ALA A 103 -82.27 0.48 -17.59
CA ALA A 103 -82.70 1.87 -17.45
C ALA A 103 -82.71 2.34 -15.98
N PRO A 104 -82.75 3.66 -15.73
CA PRO A 104 -82.30 4.29 -14.49
C PRO A 104 -83.42 4.45 -13.45
N PRO A 105 -83.02 4.57 -12.17
CA PRO A 105 -83.41 5.74 -11.38
C PRO A 105 -82.19 6.42 -10.72
N GLU A 106 -82.36 7.70 -10.39
CA GLU A 106 -81.42 8.58 -9.65
C GLU A 106 -80.11 8.94 -10.38
N ARG A 107 -80.28 9.77 -11.43
CA ARG A 107 -79.25 10.18 -12.39
C ARG A 107 -78.31 11.30 -11.89
N ASP A 108 -78.64 11.99 -10.81
CA ASP A 108 -77.91 13.21 -10.42
C ASP A 108 -76.81 12.98 -9.38
N GLU A 109 -77.00 12.08 -8.41
CA GLU A 109 -75.98 11.74 -7.42
C GLU A 109 -74.84 10.89 -8.02
N TRP A 110 -75.19 9.91 -8.86
CA TRP A 110 -74.20 9.07 -9.55
C TRP A 110 -73.36 9.88 -10.54
N LYS A 111 -73.97 10.88 -11.19
CA LYS A 111 -73.27 11.76 -12.11
C LYS A 111 -72.33 12.70 -11.37
N ALA A 112 -72.75 13.24 -10.21
CA ALA A 112 -71.87 14.00 -9.33
C ALA A 112 -70.68 13.17 -8.83
N GLN A 113 -70.89 11.90 -8.49
CA GLN A 113 -69.84 10.99 -8.03
C GLN A 113 -68.87 10.60 -9.15
N VAL A 114 -69.36 10.37 -10.37
CA VAL A 114 -68.54 10.13 -11.57
C VAL A 114 -67.76 11.39 -11.95
N ASP A 115 -68.38 12.57 -11.89
CA ASP A 115 -67.70 13.84 -12.16
C ASP A 115 -66.61 14.10 -11.12
N GLN A 116 -66.86 13.80 -9.84
CA GLN A 116 -65.87 13.90 -8.76
C GLN A 116 -64.69 12.95 -8.96
N LEU A 117 -64.94 11.68 -9.29
CA LEU A 117 -63.88 10.70 -9.59
C LEU A 117 -63.10 11.06 -10.86
N THR A 118 -63.78 11.59 -11.88
CA THR A 118 -63.15 12.06 -13.12
C THR A 118 -62.23 13.25 -12.84
N GLN A 119 -62.67 14.18 -12.01
CA GLN A 119 -61.87 15.32 -11.58
C GLN A 119 -60.67 14.86 -10.74
N GLN A 120 -60.87 13.92 -9.83
CA GLN A 120 -59.79 13.36 -9.02
C GLN A 120 -58.73 12.63 -9.86
N LEU A 121 -59.16 11.82 -10.84
CA LEU A 121 -58.26 11.16 -11.79
C LEU A 121 -57.48 12.17 -12.67
N ALA A 122 -58.12 13.28 -13.06
CA ALA A 122 -57.44 14.35 -13.79
C ALA A 122 -56.37 15.04 -12.93
N THR A 123 -56.67 15.26 -11.66
CA THR A 123 -55.70 15.83 -10.69
C THR A 123 -54.52 14.90 -10.45
N ASP A 124 -54.77 13.60 -10.28
CA ASP A 124 -53.71 12.59 -10.11
C ASP A 124 -52.84 12.45 -11.35
N ARG A 125 -53.44 12.50 -12.55
CA ARG A 125 -52.67 12.52 -13.82
C ARG A 125 -51.79 13.76 -13.93
N GLN A 126 -52.27 14.92 -13.48
CA GLN A 126 -51.49 16.15 -13.47
C GLN A 126 -50.33 16.07 -12.47
N LEU A 127 -50.57 15.60 -11.25
CA LEU A 127 -49.52 15.38 -10.25
C LEU A 127 -48.48 14.35 -10.70
N HIS A 128 -48.92 13.29 -11.39
CA HIS A 128 -48.01 12.31 -11.96
C HIS A 128 -47.18 12.91 -13.10
N ALA A 129 -47.79 13.72 -13.98
CA ALA A 129 -47.06 14.42 -15.04
C ALA A 129 -46.01 15.39 -14.47
N GLU A 130 -46.35 16.12 -13.41
CA GLU A 130 -45.42 17.01 -12.70
C GLU A 130 -44.26 16.23 -12.05
N ARG A 131 -44.54 15.08 -11.42
CA ARG A 131 -43.48 14.21 -10.87
C ARG A 131 -42.57 13.64 -11.95
N VAL A 132 -43.11 13.23 -13.09
CA VAL A 132 -42.31 12.74 -14.22
C VAL A 132 -41.43 13.86 -14.77
N ALA A 133 -41.97 15.06 -14.96
CA ALA A 133 -41.20 16.22 -15.40
C ALA A 133 -40.07 16.59 -14.41
N GLN A 134 -40.31 16.49 -13.09
CA GLN A 134 -39.28 16.69 -12.08
C GLN A 134 -38.17 15.63 -12.15
N LEU A 135 -38.53 14.36 -12.37
CA LEU A 135 -37.55 13.28 -12.52
C LEU A 135 -36.73 13.44 -13.82
N GLU A 136 -37.35 13.85 -14.92
CA GLU A 136 -36.66 14.15 -16.17
C GLU A 136 -35.68 15.32 -16.01
N HIS A 137 -36.09 16.39 -15.31
CA HIS A 137 -35.21 17.51 -14.99
C HIS A 137 -34.02 17.07 -14.14
N LEU A 138 -34.25 16.27 -13.09
CA LEU A 138 -33.17 15.72 -12.26
C LEU A 138 -32.23 14.81 -13.09
N ALA A 139 -32.76 13.99 -14.00
CA ALA A 139 -31.96 13.16 -14.88
C ALA A 139 -31.07 14.01 -15.82
N GLN A 140 -31.62 15.07 -16.40
CA GLN A 140 -30.85 16.02 -17.23
C GLN A 140 -29.75 16.72 -16.43
N GLN A 141 -30.06 17.15 -15.19
CA GLN A 141 -29.07 17.74 -14.29
C GLN A 141 -27.92 16.77 -14.00
N ARG A 142 -28.22 15.50 -13.71
CA ARG A 142 -27.20 14.46 -13.48
C ARG A 142 -26.33 14.18 -14.70
N VAL A 143 -26.92 14.22 -15.90
CA VAL A 143 -26.16 14.08 -17.15
C VAL A 143 -25.21 15.26 -17.36
N ALA A 144 -25.65 16.49 -17.07
CA ALA A 144 -24.81 17.68 -17.13
C ALA A 144 -23.67 17.63 -16.11
N GLU A 145 -23.95 17.27 -14.85
CA GLU A 145 -22.92 17.07 -13.80
C GLU A 145 -21.87 16.03 -14.22
N LYS A 146 -22.32 14.91 -14.80
CA LYS A 146 -21.42 13.87 -15.31
C LYS A 146 -20.52 14.41 -16.43
N ALA A 147 -21.05 15.18 -17.37
CA ALA A 147 -20.26 15.76 -18.46
C ALA A 147 -19.18 16.73 -17.94
N VAL A 148 -19.50 17.53 -16.92
CA VAL A 148 -18.53 18.43 -16.26
C VAL A 148 -17.42 17.64 -15.57
N LEU A 149 -17.77 16.58 -14.84
CA LEU A 149 -16.79 15.72 -14.18
C LEU A 149 -15.88 14.99 -15.18
N GLU A 150 -16.43 14.52 -16.30
CA GLU A 150 -15.64 13.90 -17.39
C GLU A 150 -14.66 14.92 -18.02
N GLN A 151 -15.10 16.17 -18.21
CA GLN A 151 -14.23 17.25 -18.69
C GLN A 151 -13.10 17.57 -17.70
N GLN A 152 -13.40 17.64 -16.39
CA GLN A 152 -12.39 17.86 -15.35
C GLN A 152 -11.38 16.70 -15.29
N LEU A 153 -11.84 15.46 -15.44
CA LEU A 153 -10.96 14.29 -15.48
C LEU A 153 -10.00 14.35 -16.68
N GLN A 154 -10.49 14.72 -17.87
CA GLN A 154 -9.64 14.91 -19.05
C GLN A 154 -8.62 16.04 -18.84
N GLN A 155 -9.02 17.13 -18.20
CA GLN A 155 -8.11 18.25 -17.90
C GLN A 155 -6.99 17.82 -16.93
N LEU A 156 -7.31 17.06 -15.88
CA LEU A 156 -6.32 16.53 -14.95
C LEU A 156 -5.37 15.53 -15.62
N GLN A 157 -5.88 14.66 -16.51
CA GLN A 157 -5.04 13.74 -17.28
C GLN A 157 -4.07 14.49 -18.21
N TRP A 158 -4.55 15.55 -18.86
CA TRP A 158 -3.70 16.40 -19.71
C TRP A 158 -2.61 17.10 -18.89
N GLN A 159 -2.97 17.66 -17.73
CA GLN A 159 -2.03 18.33 -16.83
C GLN A 159 -0.97 17.37 -16.28
N HIS A 160 -1.37 16.15 -15.87
CA HIS A 160 -0.43 15.12 -15.45
C HIS A 160 0.55 14.73 -16.56
N THR A 161 0.09 14.70 -17.81
CA THR A 161 0.95 14.39 -18.97
C THR A 161 1.98 15.49 -19.21
N GLN A 162 1.58 16.77 -19.06
CA GLN A 162 2.52 17.91 -19.13
C GLN A 162 3.55 17.88 -17.99
N ASP A 163 3.12 17.66 -16.75
CA ASP A 163 4.00 17.60 -15.59
C ASP A 163 5.02 16.45 -15.72
N SER A 164 4.58 15.32 -16.25
CA SER A 164 5.48 14.19 -16.55
C SER A 164 6.55 14.57 -17.58
N ALA A 165 6.16 15.24 -18.67
CA ALA A 165 7.10 15.69 -19.70
C ALA A 165 8.11 16.75 -19.18
N GLN A 166 7.65 17.67 -18.32
CA GLN A 166 8.55 18.65 -17.69
C GLN A 166 9.54 17.99 -16.72
N ARG A 167 9.11 16.98 -15.96
CA ARG A 167 10.02 16.23 -15.06
C ARG A 167 11.08 15.46 -15.85
N GLU A 168 10.72 14.88 -16.98
CA GLU A 168 11.69 14.21 -17.85
C GLU A 168 12.74 15.18 -18.40
N GLN A 169 12.33 16.38 -18.84
CA GLN A 169 13.27 17.43 -19.26
C GLN A 169 14.18 17.91 -18.12
N GLY A 170 13.64 18.10 -16.91
CA GLY A 170 14.44 18.45 -15.73
C GLY A 170 15.45 17.37 -15.36
N SER A 171 15.06 16.09 -15.48
CA SER A 171 15.96 14.95 -15.25
C SER A 171 17.06 14.86 -16.31
N ALA A 172 16.77 15.18 -17.57
CA ALA A 172 17.76 15.22 -18.64
C ALA A 172 18.82 16.31 -18.39
N SER A 173 18.38 17.51 -17.99
CA SER A 173 19.28 18.63 -17.65
C SER A 173 20.22 18.30 -16.48
N LEU A 174 19.70 17.69 -15.40
CA LEU A 174 20.51 17.26 -14.26
C LEU A 174 21.53 16.17 -14.64
N ASN A 175 21.16 15.24 -15.52
CA ASN A 175 22.09 14.23 -16.03
C ASN A 175 23.22 14.86 -16.86
N GLU A 176 22.92 15.90 -17.63
CA GLU A 176 23.91 16.65 -18.41
C GLU A 176 24.88 17.42 -17.50
N GLN A 177 24.41 18.04 -16.43
CA GLN A 177 25.25 18.67 -15.40
C GLN A 177 26.16 17.65 -14.68
N LEU A 178 25.62 16.48 -14.33
CA LEU A 178 26.41 15.39 -13.74
C LEU A 178 27.47 14.84 -14.71
N ALA A 179 27.19 14.81 -16.01
CA ALA A 179 28.16 14.43 -17.03
C ALA A 179 29.29 15.47 -17.16
N ALA A 180 28.96 16.77 -17.12
CA ALA A 180 29.94 17.85 -17.12
C ALA A 180 30.89 17.79 -15.92
N LEU A 181 30.35 17.61 -14.70
CA LEU A 181 31.17 17.48 -13.48
C LEU A 181 32.09 16.25 -13.50
N ARG A 182 31.65 15.14 -14.10
CA ARG A 182 32.51 13.96 -14.29
C ARG A 182 33.67 14.25 -15.24
N HIS A 183 33.42 15.01 -16.31
CA HIS A 183 34.47 15.39 -17.26
C HIS A 183 35.50 16.30 -16.60
N GLU A 184 35.04 17.29 -15.83
CA GLU A 184 35.92 18.22 -15.12
C GLU A 184 36.81 17.51 -14.08
N ASN A 185 36.24 16.53 -13.36
CA ASN A 185 37.01 15.69 -12.43
C ASN A 185 38.05 14.82 -13.15
N GLN A 186 37.70 14.24 -14.31
CA GLN A 186 38.65 13.50 -15.15
C GLN A 186 39.79 14.39 -15.65
N ASP A 187 39.50 15.63 -16.05
CA ASP A 187 40.52 16.58 -16.51
C ASP A 187 41.44 17.04 -15.37
N CYS A 188 40.89 17.26 -14.17
CA CYS A 188 41.69 17.50 -12.97
C CYS A 188 42.63 16.31 -12.67
N HIS A 189 42.14 15.07 -12.83
CA HIS A 189 42.96 13.88 -12.63
C HIS A 189 44.10 13.79 -13.65
N ARG A 190 43.83 14.12 -14.92
CA ARG A 190 44.87 14.21 -15.98
C ARG A 190 45.91 15.28 -15.67
N GLN A 191 45.49 16.46 -15.19
CA GLN A 191 46.42 17.52 -14.77
C GLN A 191 47.31 17.08 -13.62
N VAL A 192 46.75 16.44 -12.59
CA VAL A 192 47.53 15.90 -11.46
C VAL A 192 48.53 14.86 -11.95
N GLN A 193 48.11 13.97 -12.85
CA GLN A 193 49.00 12.95 -13.41
C GLN A 193 50.12 13.56 -14.26
N SER A 194 49.82 14.60 -15.03
CA SER A 194 50.82 15.39 -15.78
C SER A 194 51.82 16.08 -14.85
N VAL A 195 51.37 16.71 -13.77
CA VAL A 195 52.26 17.34 -12.76
C VAL A 195 53.14 16.30 -12.07
N VAL A 196 52.60 15.11 -11.75
CA VAL A 196 53.38 14.01 -11.17
C VAL A 196 54.46 13.52 -12.14
N MET A 197 54.14 13.39 -13.44
CA MET A 197 55.12 13.03 -14.46
C MET A 197 56.17 14.13 -14.66
N ALA A 198 55.78 15.40 -14.63
CA ALA A 198 56.70 16.53 -14.71
C ALA A 198 57.64 16.59 -13.50
N LEU A 199 57.13 16.37 -12.29
CA LEU A 199 57.94 16.27 -11.07
C LEU A 199 58.89 15.07 -11.11
N GLN A 200 58.45 13.91 -11.60
CA GLN A 200 59.32 12.75 -11.79
C GLN A 200 60.42 13.05 -12.83
N ALA A 201 60.09 13.67 -13.95
CA ALA A 201 61.06 14.09 -14.96
C ALA A 201 62.08 15.10 -14.40
N LEU A 202 61.63 16.06 -13.58
CA LEU A 202 62.50 17.00 -12.88
C LEU A 202 63.42 16.29 -11.88
N THR A 203 62.94 15.22 -11.23
CA THR A 203 63.74 14.44 -10.27
C THR A 203 64.86 13.64 -10.96
N PHE A 204 64.72 13.32 -12.26
CA PHE A 204 65.76 12.68 -13.08
C PHE A 204 66.72 13.69 -13.75
N SER A 205 66.38 14.97 -13.78
CA SER A 205 67.18 16.07 -14.35
C SER A 205 67.96 16.79 -13.23
N VAL A 206 69.26 16.54 -13.17
CA VAL A 206 70.25 16.95 -12.16
C VAL A 206 70.15 18.41 -11.64
N ALA A 207 70.39 18.57 -10.33
CA ALA A 207 70.83 19.76 -9.60
C ALA A 207 70.37 21.15 -10.11
N THR A 208 69.32 21.70 -9.52
CA THR A 208 69.25 23.10 -9.03
C THR A 208 67.93 23.31 -8.27
N ASN A 209 68.00 24.07 -7.17
CA ASN A 209 66.90 24.53 -6.30
C ASN A 209 66.02 23.48 -5.60
N VAL A 210 66.66 22.62 -4.80
CA VAL A 210 65.96 21.78 -3.81
C VAL A 210 65.09 22.62 -2.85
N GLU A 211 65.48 23.86 -2.54
CA GLU A 211 64.72 24.74 -1.63
C GLU A 211 63.36 25.19 -2.19
N GLU A 212 63.29 25.59 -3.47
CA GLU A 212 62.01 25.97 -4.09
C GLU A 212 61.08 24.76 -4.24
N LEU A 213 61.63 23.59 -4.52
CA LEU A 213 60.87 22.35 -4.63
C LEU A 213 60.33 21.91 -3.26
N VAL A 214 61.13 22.04 -2.20
CA VAL A 214 60.72 21.78 -0.82
C VAL A 214 59.64 22.79 -0.38
N ALA A 215 59.80 24.08 -0.70
CA ALA A 215 58.78 25.09 -0.39
C ALA A 215 57.45 24.84 -1.14
N ALA A 216 57.51 24.47 -2.42
CA ALA A 216 56.32 24.12 -3.20
C ALA A 216 55.65 22.84 -2.67
N ALA A 217 56.44 21.82 -2.30
CA ALA A 217 55.93 20.60 -1.70
C ALA A 217 55.29 20.87 -0.32
N GLN A 218 55.87 21.76 0.47
CA GLN A 218 55.36 22.14 1.79
C GLN A 218 54.08 22.97 1.69
N ALA A 219 54.00 23.89 0.72
CA ALA A 219 52.76 24.63 0.42
C ALA A 219 51.65 23.69 -0.10
N ALA A 220 51.98 22.75 -0.99
CA ALA A 220 51.04 21.75 -1.49
C ALA A 220 50.56 20.80 -0.37
N TRP A 221 51.44 20.46 0.57
CA TRP A 221 51.09 19.67 1.75
C TRP A 221 50.16 20.44 2.68
N GLN A 222 50.46 21.70 3.00
CA GLN A 222 49.60 22.57 3.82
C GLN A 222 48.22 22.77 3.18
N ALA A 223 48.16 23.01 1.86
CA ALA A 223 46.90 23.13 1.13
C ALA A 223 46.08 21.82 1.18
N LYS A 224 46.74 20.66 1.12
CA LYS A 224 46.06 19.37 1.30
C LYS A 224 45.57 19.18 2.73
N THR A 225 46.36 19.53 3.74
CA THR A 225 45.96 19.45 5.15
C THR A 225 44.73 20.33 5.42
N ALA A 226 44.70 21.55 4.87
CA ALA A 226 43.55 22.43 4.96
C ALA A 226 42.30 21.85 4.27
N ARG A 227 42.48 21.22 3.09
CA ARG A 227 41.39 20.54 2.39
C ARG A 227 40.86 19.33 3.15
N VAL A 228 41.74 18.54 3.78
CA VAL A 228 41.34 17.41 4.63
C VAL A 228 40.53 17.91 5.83
N ALA A 229 40.99 18.95 6.53
CA ALA A 229 40.24 19.55 7.64
C ALA A 229 38.86 20.09 7.21
N SER A 230 38.76 20.69 6.02
CA SER A 230 37.48 21.14 5.46
C SER A 230 36.54 19.98 5.11
N LEU A 231 37.09 18.85 4.63
CA LEU A 231 36.31 17.65 4.35
C LEU A 231 35.86 16.97 5.64
N GLU A 232 36.69 16.94 6.68
CA GLU A 232 36.33 16.42 8.01
C GLU A 232 35.18 17.22 8.63
N LEU A 233 35.20 18.55 8.53
CA LEU A 233 34.07 19.40 8.94
C LEU A 233 32.80 19.11 8.14
N SER A 234 32.92 18.88 6.83
CA SER A 234 31.77 18.54 5.97
C SER A 234 31.19 17.17 6.32
N VAL A 235 32.04 16.19 6.62
CA VAL A 235 31.61 14.85 7.06
C VAL A 235 30.90 14.93 8.41
N ALA A 236 31.43 15.69 9.37
CA ALA A 236 30.78 15.89 10.66
C ALA A 236 29.39 16.54 10.51
N SER A 237 29.27 17.55 9.65
CA SER A 237 27.98 18.20 9.34
C SER A 237 26.98 17.22 8.69
N LEU A 238 27.43 16.37 7.78
CA LEU A 238 26.57 15.37 7.13
C LEU A 238 26.15 14.25 8.09
N GLU A 239 27.00 13.90 9.06
CA GLU A 239 26.64 12.94 10.11
C GLU A 239 25.57 13.50 11.05
N GLU A 240 25.65 14.78 11.40
CA GLU A 240 24.62 15.48 12.17
C GLU A 240 23.29 15.54 11.41
N GLU A 241 23.30 15.93 10.13
CA GLU A 241 22.11 15.97 9.28
C GLU A 241 21.46 14.58 9.10
N LYS A 242 22.29 13.53 8.96
CA LYS A 242 21.84 12.14 8.93
C LYS A 242 21.18 11.72 10.25
N GLN A 243 21.72 12.16 11.38
CA GLN A 243 21.15 11.87 12.70
C GLN A 243 19.79 12.54 12.87
N VAL A 244 19.67 13.82 12.47
CA VAL A 244 18.40 14.58 12.47
C VAL A 244 17.37 13.95 11.54
N SER A 245 17.79 13.48 10.36
CA SER A 245 16.90 12.78 9.42
C SER A 245 16.36 11.47 10.00
N ARG A 246 17.20 10.70 10.71
CA ARG A 246 16.79 9.47 11.40
C ARG A 246 15.78 9.73 12.51
N THR A 247 16.01 10.74 13.34
CA THR A 247 15.07 11.07 14.43
C THR A 247 13.74 11.58 13.88
N THR A 248 13.76 12.37 12.81
CA THR A 248 12.55 12.88 12.15
C THR A 248 11.76 11.75 11.49
N SER A 249 12.45 10.81 10.84
CA SER A 249 11.82 9.62 10.24
C SER A 249 11.18 8.71 11.30
N ALA A 250 11.86 8.47 12.42
CA ALA A 250 11.30 7.71 13.54
C ALA A 250 10.03 8.38 14.11
N SER A 251 10.06 9.70 14.33
CA SER A 251 8.91 10.45 14.82
C SER A 251 7.72 10.41 13.86
N LEU A 252 7.96 10.51 12.54
CA LEU A 252 6.91 10.38 11.52
C LEU A 252 6.30 8.97 11.51
N SER A 253 7.13 7.93 11.62
CA SER A 253 6.67 6.54 11.68
C SER A 253 5.79 6.28 12.92
N ASP A 254 6.17 6.82 14.07
CA ASP A 254 5.37 6.70 15.30
C ASP A 254 4.04 7.45 15.18
N LYS A 255 4.04 8.63 14.55
CA LYS A 255 2.80 9.37 14.24
C LYS A 255 1.89 8.58 13.30
N HIS A 256 2.42 7.99 12.22
CA HIS A 256 1.64 7.15 11.33
C HIS A 256 1.04 5.94 12.05
N ARG A 257 1.79 5.33 12.97
CA ARG A 257 1.27 4.22 13.79
C ARG A 257 0.12 4.66 14.68
N GLN A 258 0.18 5.86 15.28
CA GLN A 258 -0.91 6.44 16.06
C GLN A 258 -2.14 6.76 15.20
N ASP A 259 -1.94 7.38 14.03
CA ASP A 259 -3.03 7.73 13.12
C ASP A 259 -3.74 6.46 12.59
N MET A 260 -2.99 5.40 12.28
CA MET A 260 -3.56 4.10 11.91
C MET A 260 -4.39 3.50 13.04
N ALA A 261 -3.90 3.53 14.28
CA ALA A 261 -4.65 3.03 15.44
C ALA A 261 -5.95 3.84 15.67
N ALA A 262 -5.93 5.16 15.46
CA ALA A 262 -7.10 6.01 15.56
C ALA A 262 -8.13 5.71 14.44
N LEU A 263 -7.67 5.48 13.22
CA LEU A 263 -8.52 5.07 12.10
C LEU A 263 -9.15 3.70 12.33
N GLU A 264 -8.41 2.74 12.88
CA GLU A 264 -8.92 1.42 13.24
C GLU A 264 -10.01 1.53 14.31
N SER A 265 -9.79 2.33 15.35
CA SER A 265 -10.81 2.60 16.37
C SER A 265 -12.06 3.28 15.78
N SER A 266 -11.89 4.24 14.85
CA SER A 266 -13.02 4.88 14.17
C SER A 266 -13.79 3.90 13.28
N LYS A 267 -13.10 2.98 12.61
CA LYS A 267 -13.73 1.93 11.80
C LYS A 267 -14.57 1.01 12.67
N ASP A 268 -14.05 0.57 13.80
CA ASP A 268 -14.76 -0.30 14.74
C ASP A 268 -16.01 0.40 15.28
N GLN A 269 -15.92 1.69 15.60
CA GLN A 269 -17.06 2.51 16.02
C GLN A 269 -18.14 2.59 14.92
N LEU A 270 -17.75 2.88 13.67
CA LEU A 270 -18.70 2.94 12.56
C LEU A 270 -19.35 1.57 12.26
N GLN A 271 -18.61 0.47 12.45
CA GLN A 271 -19.16 -0.88 12.35
C GLN A 271 -20.19 -1.16 13.45
N ALA A 272 -19.94 -0.73 14.68
CA ALA A 272 -20.90 -0.84 15.78
C ALA A 272 -22.16 0.00 15.51
N ASP A 273 -22.01 1.25 15.04
CA ASP A 273 -23.13 2.13 14.71
C ASP A 273 -23.98 1.59 13.55
N LEU A 274 -23.34 1.00 12.54
CA LEU A 274 -24.04 0.34 11.43
C LEU A 274 -24.85 -0.87 11.92
N ALA A 275 -24.27 -1.69 12.81
CA ALA A 275 -24.97 -2.82 13.41
C ALA A 275 -26.17 -2.36 14.24
N ALA A 276 -26.03 -1.28 15.02
CA ALA A 276 -27.12 -0.68 15.78
C ALA A 276 -28.26 -0.19 14.86
N ARG A 277 -27.93 0.51 13.76
CA ARG A 277 -28.93 0.97 12.78
C ARG A 277 -29.63 -0.17 12.05
N ILE A 278 -28.94 -1.25 11.73
CA ILE A 278 -29.57 -2.46 11.18
C ILE A 278 -30.58 -3.00 12.19
N GLY A 279 -30.23 -3.05 13.48
CA GLY A 279 -31.16 -3.38 14.57
C GLY A 279 -32.40 -2.49 14.57
N GLU A 280 -32.24 -1.17 14.55
CA GLU A 280 -33.37 -0.23 14.48
C GLU A 280 -34.25 -0.45 13.25
N CYS A 281 -33.66 -0.66 12.07
CA CYS A 281 -34.42 -0.96 10.85
C CYS A 281 -35.22 -2.26 10.96
N THR A 282 -34.69 -3.28 11.65
CA THR A 282 -35.44 -4.53 11.87
C THR A 282 -36.63 -4.33 12.81
N VAL A 283 -36.47 -3.51 13.87
CA VAL A 283 -37.57 -3.16 14.78
C VAL A 283 -38.66 -2.38 14.05
N LEU A 284 -38.29 -1.33 13.30
CA LEU A 284 -39.24 -0.53 12.52
C LEU A 284 -39.97 -1.37 11.47
N ARG A 285 -39.28 -2.34 10.85
CA ARG A 285 -39.92 -3.29 9.94
C ARG A 285 -40.93 -4.18 10.67
N GLY A 286 -40.59 -4.67 11.86
CA GLY A 286 -41.52 -5.41 12.72
C GLY A 286 -42.75 -4.61 13.11
N GLU A 287 -42.58 -3.33 13.49
CA GLU A 287 -43.68 -2.40 13.76
C GLU A 287 -44.56 -2.15 12.53
N GLY A 288 -43.95 -2.02 11.35
CA GLY A 288 -44.67 -1.89 10.07
C GLY A 288 -45.58 -3.09 9.81
N VAL A 289 -45.05 -4.32 9.94
CA VAL A 289 -45.84 -5.55 9.79
C VAL A 289 -46.96 -5.62 10.83
N ALA A 290 -46.71 -5.22 12.08
CA ALA A 290 -47.73 -5.19 13.12
C ALA A 290 -48.87 -4.22 12.77
N LYS A 291 -48.56 -3.03 12.26
CA LYS A 291 -49.56 -2.06 11.81
C LYS A 291 -50.31 -2.50 10.58
N ASP A 292 -49.66 -3.17 9.63
CA ASP A 292 -50.33 -3.74 8.47
C ASP A 292 -51.35 -4.81 8.90
N LEU A 293 -51.01 -5.61 9.91
CA LEU A 293 -51.92 -6.60 10.49
C LEU A 293 -53.11 -5.94 11.21
N GLU A 294 -52.86 -4.85 11.93
CA GLU A 294 -53.89 -4.03 12.57
C GLU A 294 -54.84 -3.41 11.52
N CYS A 295 -54.30 -2.83 10.45
CA CYS A 295 -55.08 -2.31 9.32
C CYS A 295 -55.91 -3.41 8.65
N ALA A 296 -55.35 -4.61 8.46
CA ALA A 296 -56.08 -5.75 7.92
C ALA A 296 -57.25 -6.17 8.83
N ASN A 297 -57.04 -6.17 10.15
CA ASN A 297 -58.10 -6.46 11.13
C ASN A 297 -59.18 -5.38 11.13
N LEU A 298 -58.82 -4.08 11.10
CA LEU A 298 -59.78 -2.99 11.00
C LEU A 298 -60.60 -3.05 9.71
N LYS A 299 -59.97 -3.38 8.57
CA LYS A 299 -60.70 -3.61 7.31
C LYS A 299 -61.70 -4.76 7.43
N ARG A 300 -61.33 -5.85 8.11
CA ARG A 300 -62.23 -6.98 8.36
C ARG A 300 -63.40 -6.59 9.27
N GLN A 301 -63.14 -5.81 10.31
CA GLN A 301 -64.19 -5.27 11.20
C GLN A 301 -65.15 -4.34 10.44
N LEU A 302 -64.63 -3.48 9.57
CA LEU A 302 -65.45 -2.60 8.74
C LEU A 302 -66.33 -3.39 7.77
N ALA A 303 -65.77 -4.42 7.11
CA ALA A 303 -66.54 -5.30 6.23
C ALA A 303 -67.66 -6.03 7.00
N GLN A 304 -67.39 -6.51 8.21
CA GLN A 304 -68.40 -7.13 9.07
C GLN A 304 -69.50 -6.14 9.47
N ALA A 305 -69.11 -4.94 9.92
CA ALA A 305 -70.07 -3.91 10.31
C ALA A 305 -70.96 -3.46 9.13
N THR A 306 -70.40 -3.43 7.92
CA THR A 306 -71.15 -3.13 6.69
C THR A 306 -72.18 -4.24 6.42
N ALA A 307 -71.77 -5.51 6.50
CA ALA A 307 -72.68 -6.64 6.33
C ALA A 307 -73.80 -6.68 7.39
N ASP A 308 -73.47 -6.37 8.66
CA ASP A 308 -74.46 -6.29 9.74
C ASP A 308 -75.45 -5.13 9.54
N PHE A 309 -74.97 -4.00 8.99
CA PHE A 309 -75.82 -2.86 8.64
C PHE A 309 -76.76 -3.19 7.49
N ASP A 310 -76.26 -3.84 6.43
CA ASP A 310 -77.06 -4.28 5.29
C ASP A 310 -78.14 -5.28 5.74
N ALA A 311 -77.80 -6.23 6.62
CA ALA A 311 -78.74 -7.16 7.22
C ALA A 311 -79.85 -6.45 8.02
N LYS A 312 -79.49 -5.45 8.84
CA LYS A 312 -80.47 -4.63 9.58
C LYS A 312 -81.36 -3.79 8.65
N CYS A 313 -80.81 -3.26 7.56
CA CYS A 313 -81.60 -2.55 6.55
C CYS A 313 -82.61 -3.48 5.88
N ALA A 314 -82.22 -4.72 5.58
CA ALA A 314 -83.13 -5.74 5.04
C ALA A 314 -84.24 -6.10 6.05
N GLU A 315 -83.93 -6.27 7.33
CA GLU A 315 -84.92 -6.49 8.39
C GLU A 315 -85.88 -5.30 8.56
N ALA A 316 -85.37 -4.06 8.48
CA ALA A 316 -86.19 -2.85 8.52
C ALA A 316 -87.14 -2.76 7.31
N ALA A 317 -86.67 -3.12 6.11
CA ALA A 317 -87.52 -3.20 4.93
C ALA A 317 -88.63 -4.28 5.07
N GLN A 318 -88.30 -5.43 5.66
CA GLN A 318 -89.26 -6.51 5.87
C GLN A 318 -90.30 -6.18 6.96
N THR A 319 -89.91 -5.46 8.01
CA THR A 319 -90.85 -4.95 9.02
C THR A 319 -91.74 -3.85 8.48
N ALA A 320 -91.22 -2.99 7.59
CA ALA A 320 -92.03 -2.01 6.88
C ALA A 320 -93.09 -2.66 5.97
N SER A 321 -92.76 -3.78 5.29
CA SER A 321 -93.75 -4.51 4.46
C SER A 321 -94.85 -5.13 5.33
N LYS A 322 -94.51 -5.73 6.48
CA LYS A 322 -95.50 -6.22 7.45
C LYS A 322 -96.38 -5.09 8.00
N GLY A 323 -95.80 -3.91 8.22
CA GLY A 323 -96.55 -2.70 8.59
C GLY A 323 -97.59 -2.32 7.53
N GLN A 324 -97.26 -2.42 6.25
CA GLN A 324 -98.21 -2.18 5.15
C GLN A 324 -99.33 -3.22 5.10
N GLU A 325 -99.04 -4.50 5.36
CA GLU A 325 -100.07 -5.55 5.47
C GLU A 325 -101.05 -5.26 6.62
N THR A 326 -100.56 -4.87 7.80
CA THR A 326 -101.43 -4.51 8.92
C THR A 326 -102.26 -3.25 8.66
N LEU A 327 -101.73 -2.26 7.92
CA LEU A 327 -102.49 -1.09 7.50
C LEU A 327 -103.61 -1.46 6.52
N ALA A 328 -103.37 -2.42 5.63
CA ALA A 328 -104.39 -2.95 4.73
C ALA A 328 -105.49 -3.71 5.50
N GLU A 329 -105.13 -4.47 6.55
CA GLU A 329 -106.10 -5.11 7.45
C GLU A 329 -106.94 -4.08 8.23
N CYS A 330 -106.32 -3.00 8.73
CA CYS A 330 -107.05 -1.90 9.39
C CYS A 330 -108.04 -1.21 8.42
N ALA A 331 -107.64 -0.99 7.17
CA ALA A 331 -108.54 -0.44 6.15
C ALA A 331 -109.72 -1.38 5.86
N ASN A 332 -109.49 -2.69 5.83
CA ASN A 332 -110.54 -3.70 5.63
C ASN A 332 -111.52 -3.77 6.82
N LEU A 333 -111.01 -3.71 8.05
CA LEU A 333 -111.83 -3.66 9.26
C LEU A 333 -112.65 -2.36 9.33
N SER A 334 -112.08 -1.22 8.92
CA SER A 334 -112.83 0.04 8.80
C SER A 334 -113.99 -0.09 7.82
N GLY A 335 -113.78 -0.71 6.66
CA GLY A 335 -114.85 -0.98 5.70
C GLY A 335 -115.96 -1.88 6.25
N GLN A 336 -115.64 -2.85 7.11
CA GLN A 336 -116.63 -3.69 7.79
C GLN A 336 -117.46 -2.92 8.83
N VAL A 337 -116.84 -2.00 9.57
CA VAL A 337 -117.54 -1.13 10.53
C VAL A 337 -118.51 -0.21 9.81
N ASP A 338 -118.13 0.36 8.66
CA ASP A 338 -119.01 1.20 7.85
C ASP A 338 -120.21 0.41 7.30
N ALA A 339 -119.99 -0.84 6.87
CA ALA A 339 -121.06 -1.73 6.39
C ALA A 339 -122.06 -2.09 7.50
N LEU A 340 -121.57 -2.41 8.71
CA LEU A 340 -122.43 -2.70 9.87
C LEU A 340 -123.21 -1.47 10.33
N THR A 341 -122.59 -0.28 10.25
CA THR A 341 -123.26 0.99 10.57
C THR A 341 -124.44 1.26 9.63
N CYS A 342 -124.34 0.87 8.35
CA CYS A 342 -125.44 0.95 7.41
C CYS A 342 -126.60 0.01 7.77
N GLN A 343 -126.32 -1.22 8.23
CA GLN A 343 -127.35 -2.17 8.66
C GLN A 343 -128.10 -1.70 9.90
N VAL A 344 -127.41 -1.08 10.87
CA VAL A 344 -128.06 -0.51 12.06
C VAL A 344 -129.04 0.60 11.68
N ARG A 345 -128.66 1.46 10.71
CA ARG A 345 -129.52 2.54 10.21
C ARG A 345 -130.77 2.03 9.50
N GLU A 346 -130.67 0.89 8.82
CA GLU A 346 -131.79 0.22 8.15
C GLU A 346 -132.80 -0.34 9.16
N LEU A 347 -132.30 -0.99 10.22
CA LEU A 347 -133.13 -1.50 11.32
C LEU A 347 -133.81 -0.37 12.12
N GLU A 348 -133.17 0.81 12.27
CA GLU A 348 -133.81 1.97 12.89
C GLU A 348 -134.98 2.53 12.06
N MET A 349 -134.90 2.48 10.73
CA MET A 349 -136.02 2.86 9.85
C MET A 349 -137.18 1.86 9.93
N GLU A 350 -136.91 0.56 10.09
CA GLU A 350 -137.94 -0.47 10.29
C GLU A 350 -138.65 -0.30 11.65
N LEU A 351 -137.92 0.05 12.71
CA LEU A 351 -138.49 0.35 14.03
C LEU A 351 -139.36 1.61 14.02
N SER A 352 -138.99 2.61 13.21
CA SER A 352 -139.79 3.82 12.95
C SER A 352 -141.10 3.48 12.22
N HIS A 353 -141.07 2.54 11.27
CA HIS A 353 -142.27 2.07 10.58
C HIS A 353 -143.21 1.25 11.48
N ALA A 354 -142.67 0.47 12.44
CA ALA A 354 -143.46 -0.34 13.36
C ALA A 354 -144.26 0.49 14.40
N LYS A 355 -143.85 1.73 14.71
CA LYS A 355 -144.60 2.64 15.60
C LYS A 355 -145.80 3.34 14.95
N SER A 356 -146.00 3.18 13.63
CA SER A 356 -147.01 3.93 12.86
C SER A 356 -148.40 3.28 12.77
N ASN A 357 -148.65 2.10 13.36
CA ASN A 357 -149.94 1.40 13.25
C ASN A 357 -150.51 1.00 14.63
N HIS A 358 -151.15 1.94 15.32
CA HIS A 358 -152.39 1.68 16.08
C HIS A 358 -153.05 3.00 16.51
N ALA A 359 -154.25 3.26 15.97
CA ALA A 359 -155.27 4.17 16.51
C ALA A 359 -156.04 3.43 17.65
N SER A 360 -156.63 4.02 18.69
CA SER A 360 -157.67 5.08 18.69
C SER A 360 -158.07 5.42 20.16
N GLN A 361 -158.80 6.54 20.34
CA GLN A 361 -159.82 6.84 21.37
C GLN A 361 -159.45 7.40 22.78
N SER A 362 -159.88 8.67 22.95
CA SER A 362 -160.79 9.17 24.01
C SER A 362 -160.36 9.19 25.49
N GLY A 363 -160.02 10.40 25.95
CA GLY A 363 -160.64 10.98 27.16
C GLY A 363 -159.94 10.73 28.49
N LEU A 364 -159.02 11.63 28.87
CA LEU A 364 -158.65 11.96 30.26
C LEU A 364 -157.74 13.21 30.28
N ALA A 365 -158.36 14.37 30.05
CA ALA A 365 -157.68 15.66 29.86
C ALA A 365 -156.97 16.24 31.10
N ALA A 366 -157.05 15.59 32.27
CA ALA A 366 -156.34 16.04 33.49
C ALA A 366 -155.04 15.27 33.76
N ALA A 367 -154.95 13.99 33.41
CA ALA A 367 -153.72 13.21 33.52
C ALA A 367 -152.73 13.49 32.37
N HIS A 368 -153.26 13.81 31.18
CA HIS A 368 -152.44 14.18 30.03
C HIS A 368 -151.77 15.55 30.18
N ALA A 369 -152.34 16.48 30.96
CA ALA A 369 -151.73 17.78 31.24
C ALA A 369 -150.54 17.65 32.20
N LEU A 370 -150.64 16.81 33.24
CA LEU A 370 -149.51 16.49 34.13
C LEU A 370 -148.42 15.67 33.43
N ALA A 371 -148.79 14.74 32.56
CA ALA A 371 -147.84 13.99 31.74
C ALA A 371 -147.15 14.88 30.67
N LEU A 372 -147.85 15.89 30.13
CA LEU A 372 -147.24 16.87 29.23
C LEU A 372 -146.34 17.85 29.99
N GLU A 373 -146.72 18.27 31.20
CA GLU A 373 -145.84 19.06 32.08
C GLU A 373 -144.62 18.26 32.53
N GLU A 374 -144.75 16.96 32.80
CA GLU A 374 -143.63 16.04 33.04
C GLU A 374 -142.74 15.91 31.81
N ALA A 375 -143.32 15.69 30.63
CA ALA A 375 -142.58 15.61 29.38
C ALA A 375 -141.87 16.92 29.04
N VAL A 376 -142.49 18.08 29.28
CA VAL A 376 -141.88 19.40 29.06
C VAL A 376 -140.77 19.66 30.08
N ARG A 377 -140.93 19.24 31.34
CA ARG A 377 -139.87 19.32 32.35
C ARG A 377 -138.71 18.39 32.01
N GLU A 378 -139.00 17.18 31.55
CA GLU A 378 -137.99 16.21 31.11
C GLU A 378 -137.27 16.67 29.84
N TRP A 379 -137.98 17.31 28.91
CA TRP A 379 -137.38 17.92 27.73
C TRP A 379 -136.47 19.09 28.13
N LYS A 380 -136.94 20.00 28.98
CA LYS A 380 -136.09 21.09 29.51
C LYS A 380 -134.88 20.56 30.26
N ALA A 381 -135.01 19.46 31.01
CA ALA A 381 -133.89 18.80 31.68
C ALA A 381 -132.91 18.18 30.67
N LYS A 382 -133.40 17.53 29.61
CA LYS A 382 -132.59 16.99 28.52
C LYS A 382 -131.90 18.09 27.71
N GLU A 383 -132.57 19.21 27.46
CA GLU A 383 -132.02 20.39 26.79
C GLU A 383 -130.93 21.04 27.64
N ALA A 384 -131.14 21.17 28.95
CA ALA A 384 -130.11 21.63 29.87
C ALA A 384 -128.92 20.66 29.92
N ALA A 385 -129.16 19.34 29.94
CA ALA A 385 -128.11 18.32 29.89
C ALA A 385 -127.34 18.35 28.56
N TRP A 386 -128.02 18.55 27.43
CA TRP A 386 -127.40 18.70 26.12
C TRP A 386 -126.57 19.98 26.01
N ASN A 387 -127.07 21.10 26.53
CA ASN A 387 -126.30 22.34 26.56
C ASN A 387 -125.06 22.21 27.45
N THR A 388 -125.16 21.48 28.57
CA THR A 388 -124.02 21.16 29.43
C THR A 388 -123.02 20.26 28.70
N ALA A 389 -123.47 19.17 28.10
CA ALA A 389 -122.59 18.27 27.33
C ALA A 389 -121.95 18.96 26.12
N LYS A 390 -122.66 19.87 25.46
CA LYS A 390 -122.11 20.69 24.38
C LYS A 390 -121.03 21.64 24.90
N GLN A 391 -121.27 22.28 26.04
CA GLN A 391 -120.27 23.15 26.67
C GLN A 391 -119.04 22.33 27.10
N ASP A 392 -119.23 21.16 27.71
CA ASP A 392 -118.14 20.27 28.12
C ASP A 392 -117.31 19.79 26.93
N MET A 393 -117.95 19.46 25.79
CA MET A 393 -117.25 19.08 24.56
C MET A 393 -116.52 20.26 23.92
N GLN A 394 -117.09 21.47 23.98
CA GLN A 394 -116.44 22.70 23.53
C GLN A 394 -115.20 23.00 24.39
N ASP A 395 -115.32 22.92 25.71
CA ASP A 395 -114.22 23.13 26.66
C ASP A 395 -113.12 22.06 26.49
N ALA A 396 -113.50 20.81 26.24
CA ALA A 396 -112.56 19.73 25.93
C ALA A 396 -111.82 19.94 24.60
N HIS A 397 -112.52 20.41 23.57
CA HIS A 397 -111.93 20.75 22.29
C HIS A 397 -110.95 21.92 22.40
N ASP A 398 -111.34 22.99 23.11
CA ASP A 398 -110.48 24.17 23.31
C ASP A 398 -109.24 23.82 24.15
N LYS A 399 -109.39 22.93 25.14
CA LYS A 399 -108.26 22.36 25.89
C LYS A 399 -107.33 21.54 25.00
N PHE A 400 -107.87 20.70 24.11
CA PHE A 400 -107.06 19.90 23.20
C PHE A 400 -106.25 20.77 22.23
N ILE A 401 -106.85 21.82 21.67
CA ILE A 401 -106.15 22.78 20.81
C ILE A 401 -104.99 23.44 21.56
N LYS A 402 -105.24 23.89 22.78
CA LYS A 402 -104.21 24.52 23.61
C LYS A 402 -103.06 23.55 23.92
N ASP A 403 -103.38 22.31 24.28
CA ASP A 403 -102.38 21.27 24.54
C ASP A 403 -101.58 20.91 23.27
N GLU A 404 -102.21 20.93 22.09
CA GLU A 404 -101.54 20.70 20.80
C GLU A 404 -100.61 21.86 20.41
N GLU A 405 -101.02 23.10 20.65
CA GLU A 405 -100.19 24.29 20.43
C GLU A 405 -99.00 24.35 21.40
N GLU A 406 -99.18 24.01 22.67
CA GLU A 406 -98.08 23.89 23.62
C GLU A 406 -97.07 22.79 23.21
N LYS A 407 -97.55 21.65 22.68
CA LYS A 407 -96.67 20.60 22.13
C LYS A 407 -95.91 21.09 20.89
N LYS A 408 -96.57 21.81 19.98
CA LYS A 408 -95.92 22.41 18.79
C LYS A 408 -94.81 23.38 19.18
N VAL A 409 -95.03 24.22 20.20
CA VAL A 409 -94.01 25.15 20.72
C VAL A 409 -92.83 24.38 21.33
N LYS A 410 -93.08 23.34 22.13
CA LYS A 410 -92.02 22.50 22.72
C LYS A 410 -91.21 21.76 21.66
N VAL A 411 -91.86 21.19 20.63
CA VAL A 411 -91.17 20.53 19.51
C VAL A 411 -90.33 21.53 18.72
N LYS A 412 -90.84 22.74 18.45
CA LYS A 412 -90.09 23.79 17.76
C LYS A 412 -88.85 24.23 18.56
N ALA A 413 -88.99 24.39 19.88
CA ALA A 413 -87.87 24.72 20.77
C ALA A 413 -86.82 23.60 20.81
N TYR A 414 -87.25 22.33 20.83
CA TYR A 414 -86.35 21.18 20.80
C TYR A 414 -85.59 21.07 19.46
N ILE A 415 -86.27 21.29 18.33
CA ILE A 415 -85.63 21.32 17.00
C ILE A 415 -84.61 22.47 16.90
N GLN A 416 -84.92 23.64 17.44
CA GLN A 416 -83.97 24.75 17.49
C GLN A 416 -82.75 24.44 18.37
N ALA A 417 -82.95 23.81 19.53
CA ALA A 417 -81.86 23.39 20.40
C ALA A 417 -80.94 22.36 19.71
N LEU A 418 -81.52 21.32 19.09
CA LEU A 418 -80.75 20.34 18.31
C LEU A 418 -80.02 20.96 17.12
N SER A 419 -80.62 21.93 16.45
CA SER A 419 -79.97 22.63 15.34
C SER A 419 -78.78 23.47 15.81
N ALA A 420 -78.91 24.14 16.96
CA ALA A 420 -77.81 24.89 17.57
C ALA A 420 -76.68 23.97 18.05
N GLU A 421 -77.03 22.81 18.64
CA GLU A 421 -76.05 21.82 19.08
C GLU A 421 -75.30 21.18 17.91
N LYS A 422 -76.01 20.87 16.81
CA LYS A 422 -75.39 20.41 15.55
C LYS A 422 -74.43 21.45 14.98
N GLN A 423 -74.83 22.72 14.94
CA GLN A 423 -73.99 23.80 14.42
C GLN A 423 -72.71 23.95 15.25
N LYS A 424 -72.82 23.91 16.58
CA LYS A 424 -71.66 23.95 17.49
C LYS A 424 -70.72 22.76 17.30
N ALA A 425 -71.27 21.55 17.15
CA ALA A 425 -70.46 20.35 16.91
C ALA A 425 -69.68 20.42 15.59
N VAL A 426 -70.28 20.99 14.53
CA VAL A 426 -69.60 21.21 13.25
C VAL A 426 -68.46 22.23 13.41
N GLU A 427 -68.70 23.34 14.11
CA GLU A 427 -67.69 24.37 14.37
C GLU A 427 -66.51 23.83 15.20
N ASP A 428 -66.77 22.99 16.21
CA ASP A 428 -65.73 22.35 17.02
C ASP A 428 -64.89 21.35 16.20
N VAL A 429 -65.51 20.59 15.29
CA VAL A 429 -64.81 19.68 14.38
C VAL A 429 -63.96 20.46 13.37
N GLU A 430 -64.49 21.51 12.75
CA GLU A 430 -63.72 22.37 11.83
C GLU A 430 -62.50 22.99 12.53
N LYS A 431 -62.67 23.42 13.79
CA LYS A 431 -61.57 23.96 14.58
C LYS A 431 -60.49 22.91 14.86
N GLN A 432 -60.87 21.69 15.25
CA GLN A 432 -59.92 20.60 15.45
C GLN A 432 -59.18 20.20 14.18
N VAL A 433 -59.85 20.20 13.02
CA VAL A 433 -59.23 19.91 11.72
C VAL A 433 -58.19 20.99 11.40
N LYS A 434 -58.54 22.28 11.52
CA LYS A 434 -57.61 23.39 11.30
C LYS A 434 -56.39 23.34 12.22
N GLU A 435 -56.58 23.01 13.50
CA GLU A 435 -55.48 22.84 14.45
C GLU A 435 -54.57 21.65 14.10
N ARG A 436 -55.15 20.51 13.64
CA ARG A 436 -54.36 19.37 13.17
C ARG A 436 -53.60 19.67 11.90
N ASP A 437 -54.19 20.40 10.95
CA ASP A 437 -53.54 20.78 9.70
C ASP A 437 -52.36 21.71 9.95
N LEU A 438 -52.53 22.73 10.81
CA LEU A 438 -51.44 23.60 11.25
C LEU A 438 -50.32 22.82 11.96
N ALA A 439 -50.68 21.86 12.82
CA ALA A 439 -49.69 21.01 13.48
C ALA A 439 -48.95 20.08 12.51
N HIS A 440 -49.64 19.57 11.48
CA HIS A 440 -49.05 18.74 10.45
C HIS A 440 -48.11 19.55 9.55
N GLU A 441 -48.51 20.75 9.14
CA GLU A 441 -47.69 21.67 8.34
C GLU A 441 -46.42 22.08 9.10
N LYS A 442 -46.55 22.38 10.40
CA LYS A 442 -45.40 22.65 11.27
C LYS A 442 -44.44 21.45 11.36
N ARG A 443 -44.97 20.22 11.53
CA ARG A 443 -44.13 19.00 11.54
C ARG A 443 -43.45 18.79 10.20
N MET A 444 -44.13 19.03 9.07
CA MET A 444 -43.54 18.92 7.74
C MET A 444 -42.43 19.95 7.53
N ALA A 445 -42.61 21.19 8.00
CA ALA A 445 -41.56 22.21 7.97
C ALA A 445 -40.34 21.80 8.81
N ASP A 446 -40.55 21.30 10.04
CA ASP A 446 -39.48 20.82 10.91
C ASP A 446 -38.73 19.62 10.32
N VAL A 447 -39.44 18.68 9.69
CA VAL A 447 -38.84 17.53 8.98
C VAL A 447 -37.99 18.03 7.82
N LYS A 448 -38.52 18.95 6.99
CA LYS A 448 -37.77 19.52 5.86
C LYS A 448 -36.51 20.26 6.33
N ALA A 449 -36.61 21.05 7.41
CA ALA A 449 -35.47 21.73 8.01
C ALA A 449 -34.41 20.76 8.54
N LYS A 450 -34.82 19.71 9.27
CA LYS A 450 -33.90 18.65 9.75
C LYS A 450 -33.23 17.90 8.61
N THR A 451 -33.97 17.60 7.54
CA THR A 451 -33.42 16.92 6.36
C THR A 451 -32.41 17.80 5.63
N MET A 452 -32.69 19.10 5.45
CA MET A 452 -31.73 20.06 4.87
C MET A 452 -30.47 20.21 5.73
N ALA A 453 -30.61 20.28 7.06
CA ALA A 453 -29.47 20.34 7.97
C ALA A 453 -28.58 19.08 7.86
N LYS A 454 -29.18 17.89 7.77
CA LYS A 454 -28.44 16.64 7.55
C LYS A 454 -27.73 16.60 6.20
N PHE A 455 -28.33 17.13 5.14
CA PHE A 455 -27.65 17.23 3.84
C PHE A 455 -26.43 18.14 3.90
N ALA A 456 -26.52 19.30 4.57
CA ALA A 456 -25.39 20.20 4.76
C ALA A 456 -24.28 19.55 5.60
N GLU A 457 -24.63 18.79 6.64
CA GLU A 457 -23.67 18.01 7.44
C GLU A 457 -22.97 16.94 6.62
N HIS A 458 -23.71 16.16 5.82
CA HIS A 458 -23.13 15.16 4.92
C HIS A 458 -22.21 15.79 3.87
N GLU A 459 -22.58 16.93 3.30
CA GLU A 459 -21.75 17.66 2.35
C GLU A 459 -20.44 18.14 3.00
N ALA A 460 -20.49 18.65 4.23
CA ALA A 460 -19.29 19.03 4.99
C ALA A 460 -18.37 17.83 5.28
N VAL A 461 -18.93 16.67 5.65
CA VAL A 461 -18.16 15.44 5.88
C VAL A 461 -17.52 14.95 4.58
N ILE A 462 -18.24 14.96 3.46
CA ILE A 462 -17.70 14.59 2.15
C ILE A 462 -16.55 15.52 1.78
N LYS A 463 -16.72 16.83 1.91
CA LYS A 463 -15.67 17.80 1.61
C LYS A 463 -14.42 17.58 2.47
N LYS A 464 -14.60 17.38 3.78
CA LYS A 464 -13.49 17.06 4.70
C LYS A 464 -12.78 15.77 4.29
N SER A 465 -13.52 14.72 3.94
CA SER A 465 -12.93 13.45 3.50
C SER A 465 -12.16 13.58 2.18
N GLN A 466 -12.57 14.47 1.28
CA GLN A 466 -11.86 14.77 0.03
C GLN A 466 -10.55 15.52 0.31
N GLU A 467 -10.58 16.52 1.20
CA GLU A 467 -9.39 17.26 1.64
C GLU A 467 -8.37 16.33 2.32
N GLU A 468 -8.83 15.40 3.16
CA GLU A 468 -7.97 14.37 3.78
C GLU A 468 -7.38 13.40 2.72
N LEU A 469 -8.17 12.97 1.73
CA LEU A 469 -7.70 12.13 0.63
C LEU A 469 -6.63 12.82 -0.23
N GLU A 470 -6.81 14.11 -0.53
CA GLU A 470 -5.82 14.91 -1.25
C GLU A 470 -4.55 15.11 -0.43
N ALA A 471 -4.67 15.36 0.88
CA ALA A 471 -3.51 15.45 1.78
C ALA A 471 -2.71 14.14 1.82
N VAL A 472 -3.38 12.98 1.90
CA VAL A 472 -2.74 11.66 1.85
C VAL A 472 -2.05 11.42 0.51
N ARG A 473 -2.69 11.78 -0.62
CA ARG A 473 -2.05 11.69 -1.94
C ARG A 473 -0.80 12.56 -2.05
N ALA A 474 -0.85 13.79 -1.55
CA ALA A 474 0.30 14.69 -1.53
C ALA A 474 1.44 14.14 -0.64
N GLN A 475 1.12 13.53 0.50
CA GLN A 475 2.09 12.91 1.38
C GLN A 475 2.74 11.68 0.73
N MET A 476 1.95 10.83 0.07
CA MET A 476 2.45 9.68 -0.68
C MET A 476 3.37 10.10 -1.84
N ALA A 477 3.03 11.17 -2.57
CA ALA A 477 3.88 11.72 -3.61
C ALA A 477 5.23 12.23 -3.06
N LYS A 478 5.23 12.92 -1.91
CA LYS A 478 6.47 13.34 -1.23
C LYS A 478 7.31 12.15 -0.77
N ALA A 479 6.67 11.12 -0.20
CA ALA A 479 7.36 9.91 0.22
C ALA A 479 8.00 9.19 -0.97
N GLN A 480 7.27 9.04 -2.08
CA GLN A 480 7.79 8.46 -3.31
C GLN A 480 9.00 9.24 -3.84
N GLN A 481 8.92 10.58 -3.88
CA GLN A 481 10.03 11.42 -4.32
C GLN A 481 11.27 11.28 -3.40
N THR A 482 11.05 11.11 -2.10
CA THR A 482 12.12 10.88 -1.12
C THR A 482 12.79 9.52 -1.36
N TYR A 483 12.01 8.46 -1.57
CA TYR A 483 12.56 7.14 -1.88
C TYR A 483 13.30 7.11 -3.21
N GLU A 484 12.79 7.78 -4.25
CA GLU A 484 13.50 7.90 -5.53
C GLU A 484 14.83 8.64 -5.38
N ALA A 485 14.87 9.70 -4.56
CA ALA A 485 16.11 10.42 -4.25
C ALA A 485 17.10 9.54 -3.46
N GLU A 486 16.62 8.78 -2.48
CA GLU A 486 17.45 7.86 -1.69
C GLU A 486 18.02 6.71 -2.53
N ILE A 487 17.21 6.13 -3.42
CA ILE A 487 17.67 5.10 -4.37
C ILE A 487 18.78 5.67 -5.26
N LYS A 488 18.60 6.88 -5.80
CA LYS A 488 19.64 7.54 -6.61
C LYS A 488 20.91 7.82 -5.81
N ALA A 489 20.79 8.27 -4.56
CA ALA A 489 21.94 8.51 -3.68
C ALA A 489 22.69 7.21 -3.35
N LEU A 490 21.98 6.11 -3.10
CA LEU A 490 22.58 4.79 -2.87
C LEU A 490 23.27 4.25 -4.13
N GLN A 491 22.69 4.44 -5.31
CA GLN A 491 23.34 4.08 -6.58
C GLN A 491 24.61 4.90 -6.83
N ALA A 492 24.61 6.19 -6.48
CA ALA A 492 25.81 7.03 -6.57
C ALA A 492 26.91 6.54 -5.62
N LYS A 493 26.57 6.25 -4.35
CA LYS A 493 27.52 5.70 -3.37
C LYS A 493 28.05 4.32 -3.77
N LYS A 494 27.21 3.47 -4.36
CA LYS A 494 27.65 2.19 -4.90
C LYS A 494 28.70 2.38 -6.00
N LYS A 495 28.45 3.30 -6.93
CA LYS A 495 29.40 3.60 -8.01
C LYS A 495 30.71 4.19 -7.48
N GLU A 496 30.64 5.08 -6.50
CA GLU A 496 31.83 5.64 -5.84
C GLU A 496 32.68 4.55 -5.16
N ALA A 497 32.04 3.61 -4.45
CA ALA A 497 32.73 2.47 -3.86
C ALA A 497 33.34 1.51 -4.92
N GLU A 498 32.66 1.32 -6.06
CA GLU A 498 33.19 0.56 -7.20
C GLU A 498 34.41 1.26 -7.82
N ASP A 499 34.37 2.59 -7.98
CA ASP A 499 35.49 3.38 -8.51
C ASP A 499 36.68 3.38 -7.54
N GLU A 500 36.44 3.52 -6.23
CA GLU A 500 37.49 3.42 -5.20
C GLU A 500 38.16 2.05 -5.17
N THR A 501 37.36 0.97 -5.23
CA THR A 501 37.92 -0.39 -5.27
C THR A 501 38.71 -0.65 -6.55
N MET A 502 38.28 -0.12 -7.69
CA MET A 502 39.03 -0.18 -8.94
C MET A 502 40.36 0.59 -8.87
N GLU A 503 40.38 1.77 -8.25
CA GLU A 503 41.62 2.53 -8.02
C GLU A 503 42.58 1.80 -7.06
N VAL A 504 42.06 1.19 -5.99
CA VAL A 504 42.88 0.36 -5.09
C VAL A 504 43.47 -0.85 -5.82
N LEU A 505 42.69 -1.54 -6.66
CA LEU A 505 43.18 -2.65 -7.47
C LEU A 505 44.23 -2.21 -8.49
N LYS A 506 44.05 -1.06 -9.13
CA LYS A 506 45.03 -0.47 -10.05
C LYS A 506 46.33 -0.11 -9.34
N LYS A 507 46.27 0.49 -8.15
CA LYS A 507 47.44 0.76 -7.30
C LYS A 507 48.15 -0.53 -6.89
N LYS A 508 47.42 -1.56 -6.46
CA LYS A 508 48.00 -2.88 -6.14
C LYS A 508 48.68 -3.51 -7.35
N ARG A 509 48.07 -3.41 -8.55
CA ARG A 509 48.66 -3.90 -9.80
C ARG A 509 49.94 -3.16 -10.16
N LEU A 510 49.98 -1.83 -9.99
CA LEU A 510 51.18 -1.03 -10.23
C LEU A 510 52.30 -1.33 -9.22
N ALA A 511 51.95 -1.49 -7.94
CA ALA A 511 52.90 -1.89 -6.90
C ALA A 511 53.50 -3.27 -7.17
N ALA A 512 52.66 -4.25 -7.52
CA ALA A 512 53.12 -5.59 -7.92
C ALA A 512 54.04 -5.52 -9.16
N LYS A 513 53.71 -4.69 -10.15
CA LYS A 513 54.57 -4.47 -11.32
C LYS A 513 55.93 -3.88 -10.93
N ALA A 514 55.95 -2.88 -10.06
CA ALA A 514 57.19 -2.29 -9.56
C ALA A 514 58.04 -3.30 -8.76
N GLU A 515 57.40 -4.14 -7.93
CA GLU A 515 58.07 -5.20 -7.19
C GLU A 515 58.66 -6.27 -8.13
N THR A 516 57.93 -6.70 -9.16
CA THR A 516 58.46 -7.63 -10.17
C THR A 516 59.63 -7.05 -10.94
N GLN A 517 59.62 -5.76 -11.24
CA GLN A 517 60.73 -5.08 -11.92
C GLN A 517 61.96 -4.97 -11.01
N LYS A 518 61.76 -4.70 -9.71
CA LYS A 518 62.83 -4.71 -8.72
C LYS A 518 63.47 -6.10 -8.60
N LEU A 519 62.66 -7.15 -8.47
CA LEU A 519 63.14 -8.54 -8.41
C LEU A 519 63.90 -8.94 -9.68
N ALA A 520 63.45 -8.50 -10.86
CA ALA A 520 64.17 -8.73 -12.10
C ALA A 520 65.55 -8.04 -12.11
N SER A 521 65.63 -6.79 -11.65
CA SER A 521 66.89 -6.05 -11.53
C SER A 521 67.84 -6.68 -10.49
N ASP A 522 67.31 -7.14 -9.36
CA ASP A 522 68.08 -7.82 -8.32
C ASP A 522 68.63 -9.15 -8.84
N LEU A 523 67.82 -9.90 -9.61
CA LEU A 523 68.22 -11.16 -10.25
C LEU A 523 69.29 -10.95 -11.31
N GLU A 524 69.19 -9.90 -12.14
CA GLU A 524 70.25 -9.51 -13.08
C GLU A 524 71.55 -9.13 -12.33
N GLY A 525 71.42 -8.42 -11.20
CA GLY A 525 72.55 -8.09 -10.33
C GLY A 525 73.23 -9.32 -9.72
N VAL A 526 72.45 -10.33 -9.32
CA VAL A 526 72.97 -11.63 -8.85
C VAL A 526 73.67 -12.36 -9.99
N GLN A 527 73.09 -12.39 -11.19
CA GLN A 527 73.69 -13.03 -12.37
C GLN A 527 75.04 -12.39 -12.74
N LYS A 528 75.13 -11.05 -12.73
CA LYS A 528 76.41 -10.33 -12.98
C LYS A 528 77.48 -10.67 -11.94
N ARG A 529 77.12 -10.72 -10.65
CA ARG A 529 78.06 -11.11 -9.58
C ARG A 529 78.49 -12.57 -9.70
N ALA A 530 77.57 -13.47 -10.05
CA ALA A 530 77.89 -14.87 -10.28
C ALA A 530 78.85 -15.04 -11.46
N ALA A 531 78.60 -14.37 -12.59
CA ALA A 531 79.49 -14.38 -13.75
C ALA A 531 80.89 -13.85 -13.41
N MET A 532 80.99 -12.74 -12.67
CA MET A 532 82.28 -12.22 -12.21
C MET A 532 83.02 -13.22 -11.30
N LEU A 533 82.31 -13.92 -10.42
CA LEU A 533 82.90 -14.94 -9.55
C LEU A 533 83.40 -16.15 -10.36
N VAL A 534 82.70 -16.51 -11.44
CA VAL A 534 83.13 -17.53 -12.40
C VAL A 534 84.44 -17.14 -13.06
N ASP A 535 84.53 -15.92 -13.59
CA ASP A 535 85.74 -15.46 -14.25
C ASP A 535 86.92 -15.38 -13.27
N VAL A 536 86.72 -14.80 -12.09
CA VAL A 536 87.79 -14.67 -11.09
C VAL A 536 88.26 -16.04 -10.59
N THR A 537 87.33 -16.94 -10.29
CA THR A 537 87.69 -18.27 -9.75
C THR A 537 88.30 -19.15 -10.84
N GLY A 538 87.73 -19.19 -12.04
CA GLY A 538 88.28 -19.92 -13.17
C GLY A 538 89.68 -19.45 -13.54
N ASN A 539 89.92 -18.13 -13.59
CA ASN A 539 91.26 -17.58 -13.81
C ASN A 539 92.25 -18.00 -12.71
N LYS A 540 91.81 -18.02 -11.44
CA LYS A 540 92.65 -18.43 -10.32
C LYS A 540 92.96 -19.93 -10.36
N CYS A 541 91.98 -20.77 -10.68
CA CYS A 541 92.18 -22.22 -10.85
C CYS A 541 93.13 -22.51 -12.02
N SER A 542 92.96 -21.85 -13.17
CA SER A 542 93.88 -21.98 -14.31
C SER A 542 95.31 -21.53 -13.94
N HIS A 543 95.45 -20.44 -13.19
CA HIS A 543 96.74 -19.98 -12.72
C HIS A 543 97.40 -20.97 -11.74
N GLN A 544 96.64 -21.48 -10.77
CA GLN A 544 97.13 -22.47 -9.80
C GLN A 544 97.50 -23.79 -10.48
N SER A 545 96.68 -24.23 -11.45
CA SER A 545 96.94 -25.43 -12.24
C SER A 545 98.30 -25.36 -12.95
N LYS A 546 98.58 -24.25 -13.63
CA LYS A 546 99.90 -24.01 -14.26
C LYS A 546 101.05 -23.95 -13.24
N GLN A 547 100.84 -23.37 -12.06
CA GLN A 547 101.87 -23.36 -11.01
C GLN A 547 102.18 -24.77 -10.48
N LEU A 548 101.15 -25.61 -10.32
CA LEU A 548 101.30 -26.99 -9.90
C LEU A 548 102.03 -27.83 -10.96
N GLU A 549 101.73 -27.64 -12.24
CA GLU A 549 102.45 -28.28 -13.34
C GLU A 549 103.94 -27.96 -13.32
N VAL A 550 104.31 -26.67 -13.24
CA VAL A 550 105.71 -26.23 -13.14
C VAL A 550 106.40 -26.81 -11.90
N LEU A 551 105.68 -26.90 -10.77
CA LEU A 551 106.23 -27.48 -9.56
C LEU A 551 106.42 -29.00 -9.71
N GLN A 552 105.48 -29.70 -10.33
CA GLN A 552 105.56 -31.12 -10.62
C GLN A 552 106.73 -31.42 -11.57
N GLU A 553 106.92 -30.64 -12.64
CA GLU A 553 108.08 -30.74 -13.53
C GLU A 553 109.40 -30.62 -12.76
N ARG A 554 109.51 -29.66 -11.84
CA ARG A 554 110.71 -29.49 -11.01
C ARG A 554 110.95 -30.64 -10.03
N VAL A 555 109.88 -31.21 -9.45
CA VAL A 555 110.00 -32.39 -8.58
C VAL A 555 110.43 -33.61 -9.41
N LEU A 556 109.87 -33.80 -10.60
CA LEU A 556 110.29 -34.86 -11.53
C LEU A 556 111.74 -34.69 -11.99
N GLU A 557 112.19 -33.47 -12.26
CA GLU A 557 113.59 -33.16 -12.56
C GLU A 557 114.50 -33.52 -11.37
N ALA A 558 114.11 -33.16 -10.15
CA ALA A 558 114.85 -33.55 -8.95
C ALA A 558 114.90 -35.08 -8.75
N ILE A 559 113.80 -35.80 -9.01
CA ILE A 559 113.78 -37.27 -8.99
C ILE A 559 114.73 -37.84 -10.05
N HIS A 560 114.73 -37.31 -11.27
CA HIS A 560 115.66 -37.74 -12.32
C HIS A 560 117.12 -37.55 -11.91
N VAL A 561 117.46 -36.40 -11.31
CA VAL A 561 118.82 -36.13 -10.81
C VAL A 561 119.21 -37.14 -9.71
N VAL A 562 118.36 -37.35 -8.69
CA VAL A 562 118.61 -38.31 -7.60
C VAL A 562 118.70 -39.75 -8.14
N SER A 563 117.79 -40.13 -9.05
CA SER A 563 117.76 -41.47 -9.63
C SER A 563 118.98 -41.75 -10.53
N HIS A 564 119.44 -40.77 -11.32
CA HIS A 564 120.65 -40.91 -12.13
C HIS A 564 121.90 -41.13 -11.26
N HIS A 565 121.97 -40.53 -10.08
CA HIS A 565 123.05 -40.80 -9.11
C HIS A 565 122.97 -42.24 -8.56
N LYS A 566 121.77 -42.81 -8.44
CA LYS A 566 121.51 -44.12 -7.81
C LYS A 566 121.31 -45.31 -8.75
N LYS A 567 121.17 -45.09 -10.06
CA LYS A 567 120.75 -46.11 -11.05
C LYS A 567 119.41 -46.79 -10.69
N CYS A 568 118.47 -46.04 -10.13
CA CYS A 568 117.15 -46.56 -9.81
C CYS A 568 116.29 -46.71 -11.06
N ASP A 569 115.39 -47.70 -11.06
CA ASP A 569 114.40 -47.87 -12.12
C ASP A 569 113.28 -46.81 -11.98
N LEU A 570 113.03 -46.07 -13.05
CA LEU A 570 112.07 -44.96 -13.12
C LEU A 570 110.78 -45.34 -13.85
N SER A 571 110.62 -46.60 -14.23
CA SER A 571 109.49 -47.06 -15.05
C SER A 571 108.11 -46.83 -14.41
N SER A 572 107.99 -46.70 -13.08
CA SER A 572 106.73 -46.39 -12.39
C SER A 572 106.47 -44.89 -12.16
N LEU A 573 107.41 -43.99 -12.47
CA LEU A 573 107.29 -42.57 -12.15
C LEU A 573 106.21 -41.87 -12.99
N ASN A 574 106.04 -42.29 -14.25
CA ASN A 574 104.99 -41.74 -15.12
C ASN A 574 103.58 -42.07 -14.60
N ASP A 575 103.39 -43.24 -13.98
CA ASP A 575 102.09 -43.64 -13.42
C ASP A 575 101.74 -42.82 -12.17
N LEU A 576 102.75 -42.41 -11.38
CA LEU A 576 102.59 -41.53 -10.22
C LEU A 576 102.35 -40.06 -10.61
N ALA A 577 102.90 -39.63 -11.76
CA ALA A 577 102.73 -38.28 -12.28
C ALA A 577 101.42 -38.07 -13.04
N GLN A 578 100.72 -39.15 -13.41
CA GLN A 578 99.46 -39.06 -14.14
C GLN A 578 98.34 -38.53 -13.24
N ILE A 579 97.69 -37.47 -13.69
CA ILE A 579 96.51 -36.90 -13.02
C ILE A 579 95.36 -37.91 -13.21
N VAL A 580 95.00 -38.62 -12.13
CA VAL A 580 93.83 -39.49 -12.12
C VAL A 580 92.61 -38.64 -11.80
N THR A 581 91.82 -38.31 -12.81
CA THR A 581 90.57 -37.57 -12.61
C THR A 581 89.61 -38.40 -11.77
N SER A 582 89.29 -37.92 -10.56
CA SER A 582 88.35 -38.62 -9.69
C SER A 582 86.93 -38.52 -10.26
N PRO A 583 86.16 -39.62 -10.38
CA PRO A 583 84.77 -39.55 -10.78
C PRO A 583 83.96 -38.95 -9.62
N ARG A 584 83.72 -37.64 -9.65
CA ARG A 584 82.82 -36.95 -8.72
C ARG A 584 81.52 -36.55 -9.42
N MET A 585 80.44 -36.64 -8.64
CA MET A 585 79.06 -36.59 -9.13
C MET A 585 78.80 -35.34 -9.96
N ASN A 586 78.46 -35.54 -11.23
CA ASN A 586 77.92 -34.50 -12.11
C ASN A 586 76.70 -33.84 -11.44
N SER A 587 76.83 -32.59 -11.04
CA SER A 587 75.75 -31.73 -10.52
C SER A 587 74.83 -31.22 -11.65
N GLY A 588 74.61 -32.05 -12.68
CA GLY A 588 73.97 -31.68 -13.95
C GLY A 588 72.44 -31.59 -13.95
N ASN A 589 71.76 -31.74 -12.82
CA ASN A 589 70.28 -31.91 -12.79
C ASN A 589 69.49 -30.77 -12.14
N LEU A 590 70.01 -29.54 -12.11
CA LEU A 590 69.20 -28.37 -11.74
C LEU A 590 68.78 -27.58 -12.99
N PRO A 591 67.46 -27.44 -13.25
CA PRO A 591 66.97 -26.68 -14.39
C PRO A 591 67.17 -25.18 -14.13
N GLY A 592 68.16 -24.58 -14.79
CA GLY A 592 68.43 -23.15 -14.78
C GLY A 592 69.55 -22.79 -15.75
N PRO A 593 69.69 -21.52 -16.15
CA PRO A 593 70.80 -21.09 -16.99
C PRO A 593 72.11 -21.45 -16.27
N ALA A 594 72.91 -22.34 -16.85
CA ALA A 594 74.19 -22.73 -16.29
C ALA A 594 75.12 -21.50 -16.34
N LEU A 595 75.20 -20.76 -15.23
CA LEU A 595 76.02 -19.55 -15.08
C LEU A 595 77.53 -19.88 -15.05
N GLY A 596 77.99 -20.92 -15.75
CA GLY A 596 79.39 -21.36 -15.72
C GLY A 596 79.88 -21.95 -14.39
N LEU A 597 79.04 -22.02 -13.36
CA LEU A 597 79.42 -22.54 -12.04
C LEU A 597 79.88 -24.00 -12.08
N ASN A 598 79.31 -24.82 -12.97
CA ASN A 598 79.73 -26.20 -13.17
C ASN A 598 81.17 -26.30 -13.69
N LYS A 599 81.57 -25.35 -14.55
CA LYS A 599 82.94 -25.26 -15.06
C LYS A 599 83.93 -24.87 -13.96
N ILE A 600 83.54 -23.98 -13.04
CA ILE A 600 84.39 -23.68 -11.87
C ILE A 600 84.59 -24.93 -11.02
N ASP A 601 83.53 -25.69 -10.77
CA ASP A 601 83.60 -26.90 -9.94
C ASP A 601 84.53 -27.95 -10.56
N GLU A 602 84.49 -28.08 -11.89
CA GLU A 602 85.45 -28.86 -12.69
C GLU A 602 86.88 -28.31 -12.57
N ASP A 603 87.08 -27.00 -12.77
CA ASP A 603 88.41 -26.35 -12.71
C ASP A 603 89.04 -26.48 -11.30
N VAL A 604 88.24 -26.30 -10.24
CA VAL A 604 88.67 -26.48 -8.85
C VAL A 604 89.03 -27.95 -8.59
N SER A 605 88.19 -28.88 -9.05
CA SER A 605 88.45 -30.32 -8.91
C SER A 605 89.74 -30.73 -9.62
N HIS A 606 89.99 -30.20 -10.81
CA HIS A 606 91.22 -30.44 -11.56
C HIS A 606 92.47 -29.95 -10.80
N VAL A 607 92.40 -28.78 -10.16
CA VAL A 607 93.49 -28.28 -9.29
C VAL A 607 93.74 -29.23 -8.11
N PHE A 608 92.68 -29.78 -7.49
CA PHE A 608 92.83 -30.77 -6.41
C PHE A 608 93.45 -32.09 -6.89
N ASP A 609 93.05 -32.58 -8.06
CA ASP A 609 93.61 -33.80 -8.64
C ASP A 609 95.10 -33.60 -8.99
N GLN A 610 95.48 -32.42 -9.51
CA GLN A 610 96.87 -32.03 -9.73
C GLN A 610 97.68 -31.93 -8.43
N MET A 611 97.12 -31.33 -7.37
CA MET A 611 97.77 -31.33 -6.05
C MET A 611 98.03 -32.74 -5.52
N THR A 612 97.09 -33.66 -5.75
CA THR A 612 97.20 -35.05 -5.33
C THR A 612 98.32 -35.77 -6.10
N ALA A 613 98.36 -35.61 -7.42
CA ALA A 613 99.44 -36.16 -8.26
C ALA A 613 100.82 -35.60 -7.84
N LEU A 614 100.92 -34.28 -7.64
CA LEU A 614 102.13 -33.64 -7.15
C LEU A 614 102.55 -34.19 -5.78
N THR A 615 101.59 -34.45 -4.88
CA THR A 615 101.86 -35.03 -3.56
C THR A 615 102.47 -36.42 -3.70
N ASN A 616 101.88 -37.29 -4.52
CA ASN A 616 102.39 -38.64 -4.77
C ASN A 616 103.81 -38.63 -5.35
N VAL A 617 104.08 -37.75 -6.33
CA VAL A 617 105.42 -37.60 -6.91
C VAL A 617 106.41 -37.04 -5.87
N THR A 618 105.98 -36.11 -5.03
CA THR A 618 106.81 -35.55 -3.95
C THR A 618 107.11 -36.58 -2.87
N GLU A 619 106.15 -37.41 -2.47
CA GLU A 619 106.36 -38.54 -1.56
C GLU A 619 107.39 -39.51 -2.13
N ARG A 620 107.33 -39.82 -3.44
CA ARG A 620 108.33 -40.67 -4.08
C ARG A 620 109.73 -40.03 -4.08
N LEU A 621 109.84 -38.71 -4.27
CA LEU A 621 111.12 -38.00 -4.12
C LEU A 621 111.63 -38.12 -2.68
N VAL A 622 110.74 -37.95 -1.68
CA VAL A 622 111.10 -38.07 -0.26
C VAL A 622 111.59 -39.49 0.04
N ASP A 623 110.88 -40.53 -0.39
CA ASP A 623 111.30 -41.93 -0.25
C ASP A 623 112.67 -42.18 -0.88
N LEU A 624 112.88 -41.71 -2.12
CA LEU A 624 114.17 -41.83 -2.80
C LEU A 624 115.29 -41.10 -2.05
N THR A 625 115.01 -39.94 -1.43
CA THR A 625 116.02 -39.23 -0.61
C THR A 625 116.25 -39.90 0.74
N LEU A 626 115.24 -40.50 1.37
CA LEU A 626 115.36 -41.23 2.62
C LEU A 626 116.10 -42.58 2.43
N GLU A 627 115.96 -43.21 1.26
CA GLU A 627 116.75 -44.37 0.83
C GLU A 627 118.25 -44.03 0.62
N GLU A 628 118.70 -42.77 0.78
CA GLU A 628 120.11 -42.32 0.62
C GLU A 628 120.98 -42.34 1.90
N ASN A 629 120.46 -42.79 3.05
CA ASN A 629 121.12 -42.99 4.37
C ASN A 629 121.31 -41.74 5.25
N ASP A 630 120.93 -41.85 6.55
CA ASP A 630 121.27 -40.93 7.67
C ASP A 630 121.25 -39.41 7.40
N LEU A 631 120.47 -38.96 6.41
CA LEU A 631 120.20 -37.55 6.15
C LEU A 631 118.81 -37.23 6.70
N SER A 632 118.82 -36.69 7.91
CA SER A 632 117.61 -36.25 8.60
C SER A 632 116.84 -35.27 7.73
N LEU A 633 115.53 -35.51 7.54
CA LEU A 633 114.54 -34.58 6.97
C LEU A 633 114.71 -33.13 7.47
N LYS A 634 115.28 -32.97 8.67
CA LYS A 634 115.70 -31.70 9.27
C LYS A 634 116.67 -30.89 8.41
N GLU A 635 117.66 -31.49 7.74
CA GLU A 635 118.64 -30.74 6.93
C GLU A 635 118.04 -30.26 5.60
N ILE A 636 117.22 -31.08 4.93
CA ILE A 636 116.53 -30.67 3.70
C ILE A 636 115.47 -29.59 4.00
N VAL A 637 114.72 -29.72 5.10
CA VAL A 637 113.79 -28.69 5.56
C VAL A 637 114.52 -27.41 5.99
N VAL A 638 115.68 -27.51 6.67
CA VAL A 638 116.49 -26.34 7.05
C VAL A 638 117.09 -25.64 5.83
N ASP A 639 117.56 -26.37 4.82
CA ASP A 639 118.14 -25.75 3.62
C ASP A 639 117.07 -25.15 2.70
N ARG A 640 115.86 -25.75 2.68
CA ARG A 640 114.70 -25.19 1.98
C ARG A 640 114.06 -24.02 2.74
N MET A 641 114.01 -24.06 4.07
CA MET A 641 113.68 -22.89 4.91
C MET A 641 114.72 -21.80 4.73
N LYS A 642 116.03 -22.09 4.63
CA LYS A 642 117.08 -21.11 4.32
C LYS A 642 116.91 -20.50 2.93
N LYS A 643 116.56 -21.29 1.91
CA LYS A 643 116.29 -20.78 0.55
C LYS A 643 114.98 -19.97 0.48
N GLN A 644 113.93 -20.37 1.18
CA GLN A 644 112.70 -19.56 1.30
C GLN A 644 112.91 -18.29 2.14
N PHE A 645 113.64 -18.35 3.26
CA PHE A 645 114.04 -17.16 4.03
C PHE A 645 114.95 -16.25 3.20
N SER A 646 115.90 -16.79 2.43
CA SER A 646 116.76 -15.98 1.55
C SER A 646 115.97 -15.36 0.38
N ALA A 647 114.98 -16.07 -0.18
CA ALA A 647 114.07 -15.52 -1.18
C ALA A 647 113.17 -14.40 -0.62
N CYS A 648 112.85 -14.44 0.68
CA CYS A 648 112.13 -13.36 1.37
C CYS A 648 113.00 -12.11 1.66
N PHE A 649 114.33 -12.19 1.54
CA PHE A 649 115.26 -11.08 1.81
C PHE A 649 116.10 -10.62 0.60
N VAL A 650 115.92 -11.18 -0.61
CA VAL A 650 116.63 -10.77 -1.85
C VAL A 650 115.84 -9.77 -2.71
N HIS A 651 114.69 -9.27 -2.24
CA HIS A 651 114.06 -8.09 -2.83
C HIS A 651 114.01 -6.92 -1.85
N GLN A 652 115.14 -6.23 -1.73
CA GLN A 652 115.11 -4.79 -1.49
C GLN A 652 116.33 -4.08 -2.11
N TYR A 653 116.02 -3.00 -2.85
CA TYR A 653 116.86 -1.92 -3.40
C TYR A 653 117.27 -1.94 -4.88
N ALA A 654 116.40 -1.40 -5.76
CA ALA A 654 116.62 -0.22 -6.66
C ALA A 654 115.41 -0.08 -7.61
N LYS A 655 114.50 0.93 -7.50
CA LYS A 655 114.56 2.33 -8.05
C LYS A 655 114.98 2.38 -9.53
N SER A 656 114.31 3.00 -10.50
CA SER A 656 113.16 3.94 -10.59
C SER A 656 112.65 3.97 -12.06
N ASP A 657 111.41 4.41 -12.27
CA ASP A 657 110.87 5.34 -13.30
C ASP A 657 109.40 4.98 -13.58
N GLU A 658 108.44 5.76 -13.06
CA GLU A 658 107.97 7.05 -13.63
C GLU A 658 107.27 6.82 -14.97
N ASP A 659 105.97 6.49 -14.93
CA ASP A 659 104.94 7.35 -15.52
C ASP A 659 103.53 6.77 -15.30
N GLY A 660 102.63 7.61 -14.77
CA GLY A 660 101.20 7.40 -14.87
C GLY A 660 100.47 6.95 -13.61
N LEU A 661 99.98 7.93 -12.84
CA LEU A 661 98.60 8.06 -12.34
C LEU A 661 98.51 8.48 -10.87
N LEU A 662 98.83 9.75 -10.63
CA LEU A 662 98.24 10.53 -9.54
C LEU A 662 98.04 11.98 -10.02
N ARG A 663 96.89 12.25 -10.66
CA ARG A 663 96.22 13.55 -10.57
C ARG A 663 94.70 13.43 -10.77
N GLN A 664 94.02 13.96 -9.76
CA GLN A 664 92.79 14.75 -9.80
C GLN A 664 91.45 14.10 -10.17
N ARG A 665 90.69 13.79 -9.09
CA ARG A 665 89.50 14.54 -8.64
C ARG A 665 88.61 15.21 -9.71
N THR A 666 87.31 15.00 -9.46
CA THR A 666 86.11 15.83 -9.73
C THR A 666 85.42 15.73 -11.09
N SER A 667 84.13 15.39 -11.00
CA SER A 667 82.99 15.86 -11.80
C SER A 667 82.90 15.48 -13.28
N SER A 668 81.78 14.86 -13.65
CA SER A 668 80.77 15.48 -14.52
C SER A 668 80.20 14.53 -15.58
N THR A 669 78.86 14.62 -15.70
CA THR A 669 78.04 14.51 -16.92
C THR A 669 77.77 13.14 -17.56
N MET A 670 76.48 12.81 -17.48
CA MET A 670 75.66 11.98 -18.37
C MET A 670 75.89 12.26 -19.86
N PRO A 671 75.71 11.27 -20.75
CA PRO A 671 75.58 11.52 -22.17
C PRO A 671 74.12 11.82 -22.54
N GLU A 672 73.93 12.95 -23.22
CA GLU A 672 72.81 13.17 -24.14
C GLU A 672 72.83 12.11 -25.25
N SER A 673 71.64 11.63 -25.59
CA SER A 673 71.38 10.84 -26.80
C SER A 673 71.16 11.80 -27.98
N PRO A 674 71.65 11.49 -29.19
CA PRO A 674 71.26 12.24 -30.38
C PRO A 674 69.98 11.68 -31.02
N SER A 675 69.05 12.60 -31.27
CA SER A 675 67.92 12.59 -32.24
C SER A 675 66.75 11.61 -32.02
#